data_AF-A0A7K3Y138-F1
#
_entry.id   AF-A0A7K3Y138-F1
#
_cell.length_a   1.000
_cell.length_b   1.000
_cell.length_c   1.000
_cell.angle_alpha   90.00
_cell.angle_beta   90.00
_cell.angle_gamma   90.00
#
_symmetry.space_group_name_H-M   'P 1'
#
loop_
_entity.id
_entity.type
_entity.pdbx_description
1 polymer ?
#
loop_
_entity_poly.entity_id
_entity_poly.type
_entity_poly.pdbx_seq_one_letter_code
_entity_poly.pdbx_strand_id
1 'polypeptide(L)'
;MAAPATEHVRNIVLVGQDGAGKTSLAEAMLHVSGRTARMGTTHDGKSYLDYDDEEIRRRFTIGTSIAPIPFKDYKINLLDTSGHPDFIGDTLATMQAAEMAMFVVDAVAGPQVMTTKLWREAEGMRLSRCVFINHIDRENANFDMAMAQLHARFGSRLGAVTIPIGEDADFRGVIDIIRMKARYFDQDGTSERIEDIPADFADTAQDARDKLCDLVAEADDELMMKYLEGEEQLTQEELESLLDKAIAQELFIPVFVGSTIIEQGIQGIMEDIASYFPHPRHHGRFRLANGEETLVNEHGEPAGFVFKTAADPYVGRLSFIKVISGVLEPGMELINARTGKKDRIGHIYVMMGKETNDVKSAKAGDIVVVPKLTEVKTGDTLSKSGEMAIDPLPLPTPQYPVAIEAVNKKDEDKLGTFLSRVVDTDPTVTVTRSEETHQTLVTAMGETQVETLLARLKEQTGVEAKLVPVRIPYRETIRKQAEAQGRHKKQTGGSGQFGDCFLRLAPNPGMGYEFLDEIKGGAIPNGLIPAVDKGVQDAMKEGFLAGYPMVDIKCTVFDGSYHAVDSNEMAFKTAARIGFRACCEKADPVILEPMANLAVTVTEDYAGPVMGDISTRRGRIVGTDSNDAGETIIKVRVPYAEVVSYTKDLRSITRGSGSYVIELEGYEQAPGDVQKKLVDAYQAARAAN
;
A
#
# COMPACT_ATOMS: atom_id res chain seq x y z
N MET A 1 18.69 19.68 -14.72
CA MET A 1 18.40 21.11 -14.98
C MET A 1 16.90 21.32 -14.81
N ALA A 2 16.46 22.53 -14.45
CA ALA A 2 15.02 22.86 -14.47
C ALA A 2 14.55 23.02 -15.92
N ALA A 3 13.29 22.68 -16.20
CA ALA A 3 12.72 22.88 -17.53
C ALA A 3 12.65 24.38 -17.88
N PRO A 4 12.80 24.76 -19.16
CA PRO A 4 12.72 26.17 -19.57
C PRO A 4 11.32 26.77 -19.36
N ALA A 5 10.26 25.98 -19.58
CA ALA A 5 8.87 26.37 -19.43
C ALA A 5 8.01 25.18 -18.97
N THR A 6 6.80 25.47 -18.47
CA THR A 6 5.85 24.45 -17.99
C THR A 6 5.44 23.49 -19.11
N GLU A 7 5.27 24.02 -20.32
CA GLU A 7 4.93 23.30 -21.55
C GLU A 7 6.03 22.34 -22.01
N HIS A 8 7.26 22.50 -21.49
CA HIS A 8 8.42 21.68 -21.83
C HIS A 8 8.71 20.61 -20.77
N VAL A 9 7.84 20.47 -19.76
CA VAL A 9 7.90 19.38 -18.78
C VAL A 9 7.04 18.22 -19.28
N ARG A 10 7.52 16.99 -19.10
CA ARG A 10 6.74 15.76 -19.24
C ARG A 10 6.96 14.92 -17.99
N ASN A 11 5.90 14.66 -17.20
CA ASN A 11 6.00 13.73 -16.07
C ASN A 11 5.32 12.42 -16.43
N ILE A 12 6.10 11.35 -16.49
CA ILE A 12 5.63 10.01 -16.82
C ILE A 12 5.95 9.08 -15.67
N VAL A 13 4.95 8.35 -15.20
CA VAL A 13 5.14 7.27 -14.24
C VAL A 13 5.21 5.94 -14.98
N LEU A 14 6.25 5.15 -14.71
CA LEU A 14 6.38 3.80 -15.23
C LEU A 14 5.65 2.84 -14.31
N VAL A 15 4.65 2.13 -14.84
CA VAL A 15 3.80 1.21 -14.09
C VAL A 15 3.68 -0.13 -14.81
N GLY A 16 3.35 -1.18 -14.07
CA GLY A 16 3.23 -2.53 -14.62
C GLY A 16 3.78 -3.60 -13.68
N GLN A 17 3.62 -4.84 -14.10
CA GLN A 17 4.04 -6.01 -13.32
C GLN A 17 5.53 -5.97 -12.97
N ASP A 18 5.87 -6.56 -11.83
CA ASP A 18 7.27 -6.86 -11.51
C ASP A 18 7.95 -7.69 -12.62
N GLY A 19 9.21 -7.39 -12.89
CA GLY A 19 9.99 -8.05 -13.96
C GLY A 19 9.67 -7.63 -15.40
N ALA A 20 8.69 -6.76 -15.66
CA ALA A 20 8.39 -6.27 -17.02
C ALA A 20 9.47 -5.34 -17.62
N GLY A 21 10.43 -4.88 -16.80
CA GLY A 21 11.55 -4.03 -17.24
C GLY A 21 11.30 -2.52 -17.12
N LYS A 22 10.49 -2.07 -16.14
CA LYS A 22 10.25 -0.64 -15.86
C LYS A 22 11.55 0.13 -15.59
N THR A 23 12.33 -0.32 -14.63
CA THR A 23 13.64 0.26 -14.30
C THR A 23 14.60 0.18 -15.48
N SER A 24 14.61 -0.95 -16.19
CA SER A 24 15.42 -1.11 -17.40
C SER A 24 15.04 -0.11 -18.50
N LEU A 25 13.76 0.24 -18.64
CA LEU A 25 13.33 1.27 -19.59
C LEU A 25 13.83 2.66 -19.18
N ALA A 26 13.71 3.01 -17.90
CA ALA A 26 14.23 4.28 -17.40
C ALA A 26 15.76 4.39 -17.54
N GLU A 27 16.49 3.31 -17.26
CA GLU A 27 17.95 3.21 -17.45
C GLU A 27 18.32 3.35 -18.94
N ALA A 28 17.59 2.70 -19.84
CA ALA A 28 17.85 2.78 -21.28
C ALA A 28 17.63 4.20 -21.79
N MET A 29 16.56 4.87 -21.35
CA MET A 29 16.31 6.27 -21.71
C MET A 29 17.39 7.21 -21.14
N LEU A 30 17.89 6.95 -19.93
CA LEU A 30 19.03 7.68 -19.34
C LEU A 30 20.33 7.47 -20.12
N HIS A 31 20.57 6.28 -20.66
CA HIS A 31 21.76 5.98 -21.44
C HIS A 31 21.68 6.57 -22.85
N VAL A 32 20.60 6.30 -23.57
CA VAL A 32 20.36 6.77 -24.95
C VAL A 32 20.30 8.31 -25.03
N SER A 33 19.80 8.99 -23.98
CA SER A 33 19.85 10.45 -23.90
C SER A 33 21.24 11.03 -23.63
N GLY A 34 22.25 10.18 -23.35
CA GLY A 34 23.59 10.57 -22.95
C GLY A 34 23.67 11.13 -21.52
N ARG A 35 22.58 11.01 -20.74
CA ARG A 35 22.53 11.49 -19.34
C ARG A 35 23.43 10.65 -18.44
N THR A 36 23.53 9.36 -18.72
CA THR A 36 24.45 8.43 -18.06
C THR A 36 25.47 7.92 -19.08
N ALA A 37 26.70 7.66 -18.62
CA ALA A 37 27.80 7.24 -19.49
C ALA A 37 27.75 5.74 -19.85
N ARG A 38 26.88 4.97 -19.19
CA ARG A 38 26.68 3.54 -19.42
C ARG A 38 25.24 3.19 -19.10
N MET A 39 24.75 2.13 -19.72
CA MET A 39 23.49 1.50 -19.34
C MET A 39 23.55 0.94 -17.91
N GLY A 40 22.55 1.29 -17.11
CA GLY A 40 22.34 0.74 -15.77
C GLY A 40 21.71 -0.64 -15.83
N THR A 41 22.10 -1.52 -14.91
CA THR A 41 21.68 -2.93 -14.90
C THR A 41 21.23 -3.34 -13.51
N THR A 42 20.01 -3.86 -13.41
CA THR A 42 19.38 -4.26 -12.13
C THR A 42 19.91 -5.60 -11.60
N HIS A 43 20.34 -6.50 -12.49
CA HIS A 43 20.75 -7.86 -12.12
C HIS A 43 22.15 -7.95 -11.47
N ASP A 44 23.03 -6.98 -11.72
CA ASP A 44 24.40 -6.94 -11.19
C ASP A 44 24.61 -5.82 -10.14
N GLY A 45 23.53 -5.18 -9.70
CA GLY A 45 23.56 -4.12 -8.69
C GLY A 45 24.19 -2.80 -9.16
N LYS A 46 24.27 -2.58 -10.47
CA LYS A 46 24.86 -1.36 -11.05
C LYS A 46 23.81 -0.42 -11.67
N SER A 47 22.57 -0.50 -11.23
CA SER A 47 21.53 0.47 -11.54
C SER A 47 21.84 1.84 -10.92
N TYR A 48 21.45 2.91 -11.60
CA TYR A 48 21.44 4.27 -11.07
C TYR A 48 20.16 4.55 -10.25
N LEU A 49 19.06 3.83 -10.52
CA LEU A 49 17.75 4.05 -9.93
C LEU A 49 17.43 3.10 -8.76
N ASP A 50 17.81 1.82 -8.86
CA ASP A 50 17.74 0.85 -7.76
C ASP A 50 19.04 0.92 -6.94
N TYR A 51 19.11 1.89 -6.02
CA TYR A 51 20.31 2.17 -5.22
C TYR A 51 20.20 1.81 -3.74
N ASP A 52 19.01 1.40 -3.27
CA ASP A 52 18.82 0.90 -1.91
C ASP A 52 19.40 -0.53 -1.80
N ASP A 53 20.06 -0.84 -0.69
CA ASP A 53 20.71 -2.13 -0.47
C ASP A 53 19.72 -3.31 -0.56
N GLU A 54 18.45 -3.11 -0.17
CA GLU A 54 17.41 -4.12 -0.31
C GLU A 54 16.95 -4.29 -1.76
N GLU A 55 16.93 -3.22 -2.58
CA GLU A 55 16.62 -3.31 -4.01
C GLU A 55 17.70 -4.10 -4.74
N ILE A 56 18.97 -3.81 -4.46
CA ILE A 56 20.13 -4.54 -5.02
C ILE A 56 20.08 -6.01 -4.61
N ARG A 57 19.80 -6.29 -3.33
CA ARG A 57 19.75 -7.66 -2.79
C ARG A 57 18.59 -8.47 -3.36
N ARG A 58 17.41 -7.87 -3.48
CA ARG A 58 16.18 -8.55 -3.88
C ARG A 58 15.93 -8.52 -5.39
N ARG A 59 16.63 -7.65 -6.12
CA ARG A 59 16.57 -7.48 -7.59
C ARG A 59 15.20 -7.03 -8.09
N PHE A 60 14.51 -6.21 -7.30
CA PHE A 60 13.31 -5.50 -7.72
C PHE A 60 13.24 -4.15 -7.00
N THR A 61 12.61 -3.17 -7.64
CA THR A 61 12.41 -1.81 -7.11
C THR A 61 11.43 -1.81 -5.94
N ILE A 62 11.83 -1.22 -4.82
CA ILE A 62 11.02 -1.13 -3.60
C ILE A 62 10.36 0.24 -3.53
N GLY A 63 11.10 1.30 -3.81
CA GLY A 63 10.63 2.67 -3.76
C GLY A 63 10.76 3.37 -5.09
N THR A 64 9.84 4.28 -5.36
CA THR A 64 9.92 5.16 -6.51
C THR A 64 11.23 5.95 -6.57
N SER A 65 11.87 5.93 -7.73
CA SER A 65 13.06 6.69 -8.10
C SER A 65 12.76 7.64 -9.26
N ILE A 66 13.46 8.78 -9.31
CA ILE A 66 13.30 9.78 -10.40
C ILE A 66 14.48 9.65 -11.38
N ALA A 67 14.17 9.64 -12.67
CA ALA A 67 15.11 9.83 -13.77
C ALA A 67 14.77 11.13 -14.53
N PRO A 68 15.45 12.26 -14.24
CA PRO A 68 15.23 13.53 -14.92
C PRO A 68 16.10 13.61 -16.17
N ILE A 69 15.49 13.38 -17.33
CA ILE A 69 16.14 13.31 -18.64
C ILE A 69 15.98 14.65 -19.37
N PRO A 70 17.07 15.40 -19.59
CA PRO A 70 17.06 16.52 -20.53
C PRO A 70 17.05 15.96 -21.96
N PHE A 71 16.04 16.29 -22.75
CA PHE A 71 15.91 15.81 -24.12
C PHE A 71 15.45 16.93 -25.04
N LYS A 72 16.31 17.35 -25.99
CA LYS A 72 16.11 18.57 -26.79
C LYS A 72 15.81 19.76 -25.85
N ASP A 73 14.72 20.49 -26.06
CA ASP A 73 14.29 21.61 -25.20
C ASP A 73 13.35 21.18 -24.05
N TYR A 74 13.19 19.88 -23.83
CA TYR A 74 12.27 19.29 -22.86
C TYR A 74 13.00 18.69 -21.65
N LYS A 75 12.26 18.61 -20.55
CA LYS A 75 12.63 17.82 -19.37
C LYS A 75 11.61 16.70 -19.19
N ILE A 76 12.05 15.47 -19.40
CA ILE A 76 11.27 14.27 -19.15
C ILE A 76 11.59 13.81 -17.73
N ASN A 77 10.63 13.90 -16.82
CA ASN A 77 10.72 13.30 -15.49
C ASN A 77 10.08 11.91 -15.55
N LEU A 78 10.91 10.87 -15.64
CA LEU A 78 10.44 9.50 -15.46
C LEU A 78 10.42 9.16 -13.98
N LEU A 79 9.28 8.65 -13.51
CA LEU A 79 9.07 8.16 -12.16
C LEU A 79 9.01 6.63 -12.24
N ASP A 80 10.13 5.97 -11.94
CA ASP A 80 10.21 4.52 -11.93
C ASP A 80 9.62 4.00 -10.62
N THR A 81 8.62 3.11 -10.68
CA THR A 81 7.87 2.63 -9.51
C THR A 81 8.01 1.13 -9.32
N SER A 82 7.71 0.67 -8.09
CA SER A 82 7.65 -0.77 -7.83
C SER A 82 6.54 -1.46 -8.61
N GLY A 83 6.83 -2.63 -9.17
CA GLY A 83 5.82 -3.55 -9.71
C GLY A 83 5.31 -4.56 -8.69
N HIS A 84 5.86 -4.56 -7.48
CA HIS A 84 5.57 -5.57 -6.47
C HIS A 84 4.32 -5.19 -5.67
N PRO A 85 3.33 -6.10 -5.49
CA PRO A 85 2.05 -5.76 -4.84
C PRO A 85 2.17 -5.19 -3.43
N ASP A 86 3.21 -5.56 -2.69
CA ASP A 86 3.45 -5.08 -1.32
C ASP A 86 3.85 -3.61 -1.22
N PHE A 87 4.27 -2.99 -2.33
CA PHE A 87 4.68 -1.59 -2.40
C PHE A 87 3.73 -0.74 -3.26
N ILE A 88 2.53 -1.25 -3.55
CA ILE A 88 1.53 -0.56 -4.37
C ILE A 88 1.15 0.83 -3.84
N GLY A 89 1.23 1.05 -2.53
CA GLY A 89 0.94 2.36 -1.93
C GLY A 89 1.84 3.47 -2.45
N ASP A 90 3.15 3.20 -2.56
CA ASP A 90 4.14 4.15 -3.10
C ASP A 90 3.93 4.38 -4.60
N THR A 91 3.59 3.33 -5.36
CA THR A 91 3.24 3.44 -6.78
C THR A 91 2.00 4.32 -7.00
N LEU A 92 0.93 4.09 -6.24
CA LEU A 92 -0.31 4.85 -6.35
C LEU A 92 -0.14 6.32 -5.94
N ALA A 93 0.60 6.60 -4.87
CA ALA A 93 0.92 7.96 -4.46
C ALA A 93 1.74 8.69 -5.55
N THR A 94 2.68 7.99 -6.18
CA THR A 94 3.50 8.54 -7.28
C THR A 94 2.69 8.81 -8.54
N MET A 95 1.71 7.96 -8.86
CA MET A 95 0.86 8.15 -10.04
C MET A 95 0.15 9.51 -10.04
N GLN A 96 -0.28 10.02 -8.88
CA GLN A 96 -0.88 11.36 -8.77
C GLN A 96 0.06 12.51 -9.18
N ALA A 97 1.37 12.27 -9.21
CA ALA A 97 2.36 13.26 -9.61
C ALA A 97 2.66 13.28 -11.11
N ALA A 98 2.15 12.32 -11.89
CA ALA A 98 2.38 12.26 -13.33
C ALA A 98 1.22 12.85 -14.12
N GLU A 99 1.47 13.17 -15.40
CA GLU A 99 0.40 13.40 -16.39
C GLU A 99 0.13 12.15 -17.23
N MET A 100 1.10 11.24 -17.30
CA MET A 100 0.96 10.02 -18.05
C MET A 100 1.44 8.80 -17.28
N ALA A 101 0.65 7.73 -17.30
CA ALA A 101 1.03 6.40 -16.86
C ALA A 101 1.47 5.55 -18.07
N MET A 102 2.77 5.21 -18.11
CA MET A 102 3.32 4.30 -19.12
C MET A 102 3.35 2.87 -18.56
N PHE A 103 2.51 2.02 -19.14
CA PHE A 103 2.40 0.62 -18.80
C PHE A 103 3.47 -0.18 -19.52
N VAL A 104 4.47 -0.64 -18.78
CA VAL A 104 5.48 -1.56 -19.30
C VAL A 104 4.94 -2.98 -19.21
N VAL A 105 4.88 -3.65 -20.36
CA VAL A 105 4.31 -4.99 -20.52
C VAL A 105 5.33 -5.90 -21.18
N ASP A 106 5.48 -7.12 -20.66
CA ASP A 106 6.37 -8.12 -21.24
C ASP A 106 5.70 -8.77 -22.46
N ALA A 107 6.39 -8.85 -23.59
CA ALA A 107 5.85 -9.38 -24.85
C ALA A 107 5.47 -10.86 -24.79
N VAL A 108 6.07 -11.65 -23.88
CA VAL A 108 5.77 -13.08 -23.71
C VAL A 108 4.60 -13.27 -22.76
N ALA A 109 4.62 -12.56 -21.62
CA ALA A 109 3.66 -12.75 -20.54
C ALA A 109 2.37 -11.92 -20.70
N GLY A 110 2.42 -10.82 -21.44
CA GLY A 110 1.30 -9.91 -21.64
C GLY A 110 0.87 -9.14 -20.38
N PRO A 111 -0.30 -8.46 -20.43
CA PRO A 111 -0.81 -7.71 -19.29
C PRO A 111 -1.24 -8.64 -18.15
N GLN A 112 -0.71 -8.40 -16.95
CA GLN A 112 -0.99 -9.21 -15.76
C GLN A 112 -1.97 -8.53 -14.79
N VAL A 113 -2.15 -9.15 -13.61
CA VAL A 113 -3.08 -8.69 -12.57
C VAL A 113 -2.72 -7.28 -12.10
N MET A 114 -1.43 -7.00 -11.82
CA MET A 114 -0.99 -5.68 -11.38
C MET A 114 -1.19 -4.63 -12.48
N THR A 115 -0.90 -4.98 -13.73
CA THR A 115 -1.16 -4.12 -14.90
C THR A 115 -2.64 -3.72 -14.95
N THR A 116 -3.55 -4.69 -14.80
CA THR A 116 -5.00 -4.39 -14.80
C THR A 116 -5.39 -3.48 -13.64
N LYS A 117 -4.89 -3.77 -12.43
CA LYS A 117 -5.23 -2.99 -11.24
C LYS A 117 -4.79 -1.54 -11.41
N LEU A 118 -3.52 -1.32 -11.77
CA LEU A 118 -2.98 0.02 -11.99
C LEU A 118 -3.65 0.73 -13.18
N TRP A 119 -4.11 0.00 -14.19
CA TRP A 119 -4.86 0.57 -15.32
C TRP A 119 -6.18 1.21 -14.87
N ARG A 120 -6.94 0.51 -14.03
CA ARG A 120 -8.19 1.03 -13.45
C ARG A 120 -7.93 2.23 -12.54
N GLU A 121 -6.84 2.20 -11.76
CA GLU A 121 -6.45 3.31 -10.90
C GLU A 121 -6.06 4.55 -11.73
N ALA A 122 -5.29 4.37 -12.81
CA ALA A 122 -4.95 5.44 -13.75
C ALA A 122 -6.21 6.08 -14.36
N GLU A 123 -7.20 5.25 -14.73
CA GLU A 123 -8.49 5.72 -15.24
C GLU A 123 -9.26 6.55 -14.20
N GLY A 124 -9.34 6.07 -12.96
CA GLY A 124 -9.97 6.79 -11.86
C GLY A 124 -9.27 8.12 -11.54
N MET A 125 -7.95 8.19 -11.74
CA MET A 125 -7.14 9.41 -11.60
C MET A 125 -7.19 10.31 -12.84
N ARG A 126 -7.81 9.87 -13.95
CA ARG A 126 -7.81 10.55 -15.25
C ARG A 126 -6.40 10.84 -15.79
N LEU A 127 -5.46 9.94 -15.52
CA LEU A 127 -4.13 9.99 -16.12
C LEU A 127 -4.23 9.53 -17.57
N SER A 128 -3.58 10.24 -18.49
CA SER A 128 -3.39 9.70 -19.84
C SER A 128 -2.54 8.43 -19.75
N ARG A 129 -2.78 7.48 -20.65
CA ARG A 129 -2.14 6.16 -20.62
C ARG A 129 -1.36 5.92 -21.90
N CYS A 130 -0.27 5.17 -21.80
CA CYS A 130 0.43 4.59 -22.94
C CYS A 130 1.01 3.23 -22.56
N VAL A 131 1.39 2.43 -23.56
CA VAL A 131 1.95 1.09 -23.35
C VAL A 131 3.31 0.99 -24.02
N PHE A 132 4.28 0.39 -23.33
CA PHE A 132 5.54 -0.06 -23.91
C PHE A 132 5.65 -1.58 -23.76
N ILE A 133 5.59 -2.28 -24.89
CA ILE A 133 5.81 -3.72 -24.99
C ILE A 133 7.32 -3.95 -25.03
N ASN A 134 7.87 -4.45 -23.93
CA ASN A 134 9.28 -4.77 -23.78
C ASN A 134 9.55 -6.26 -24.04
N HIS A 135 10.82 -6.62 -24.11
CA HIS A 135 11.29 -8.01 -24.22
C HIS A 135 10.81 -8.73 -25.49
N ILE A 136 10.59 -7.98 -26.57
CA ILE A 136 10.26 -8.56 -27.87
C ILE A 136 11.41 -9.40 -28.45
N ASP A 137 12.62 -9.23 -27.90
CA ASP A 137 13.85 -9.99 -28.20
C ASP A 137 13.97 -11.33 -27.44
N ARG A 138 12.94 -11.74 -26.69
CA ARG A 138 12.94 -13.00 -25.95
C ARG A 138 12.29 -14.14 -26.73
N GLU A 139 12.70 -15.36 -26.38
CA GLU A 139 12.12 -16.59 -26.94
C GLU A 139 10.60 -16.64 -26.74
N ASN A 140 9.88 -16.91 -27.82
CA ASN A 140 8.40 -16.94 -27.89
C ASN A 140 7.71 -15.57 -27.71
N ALA A 141 8.44 -14.46 -27.78
CA ALA A 141 7.81 -13.15 -27.83
C ALA A 141 7.03 -12.98 -29.14
N ASN A 142 5.83 -12.42 -29.06
CA ASN A 142 5.00 -12.16 -30.22
C ASN A 142 4.16 -10.89 -30.04
N PHE A 143 4.38 -9.92 -30.91
CA PHE A 143 3.75 -8.60 -30.82
C PHE A 143 2.25 -8.66 -31.06
N ASP A 144 1.80 -9.40 -32.07
CA ASP A 144 0.38 -9.51 -32.40
C ASP A 144 -0.42 -10.14 -31.26
N MET A 145 0.13 -11.17 -30.61
CA MET A 145 -0.48 -11.80 -29.45
C MET A 145 -0.52 -10.85 -28.24
N ALA A 146 0.57 -10.11 -27.98
CA ALA A 146 0.58 -9.11 -26.91
C ALA A 146 -0.44 -8.00 -27.16
N MET A 147 -0.53 -7.48 -28.39
CA MET A 147 -1.55 -6.51 -28.81
C MET A 147 -2.97 -7.06 -28.66
N ALA A 148 -3.22 -8.30 -29.10
CA ALA A 148 -4.52 -8.94 -28.95
C ALA A 148 -4.94 -9.09 -27.48
N GLN A 149 -4.01 -9.44 -26.60
CA GLN A 149 -4.26 -9.52 -25.16
C GLN A 149 -4.53 -8.15 -24.54
N LEU A 150 -3.79 -7.12 -24.93
CA LEU A 150 -4.05 -5.73 -24.52
C LEU A 150 -5.44 -5.28 -24.96
N HIS A 151 -5.82 -5.53 -26.21
CA HIS A 151 -7.14 -5.21 -26.74
C HIS A 151 -8.26 -5.95 -26.01
N ALA A 152 -8.11 -7.26 -25.77
CA ALA A 152 -9.07 -8.05 -25.04
C ALA A 152 -9.27 -7.54 -23.60
N ARG A 153 -8.22 -6.96 -23.01
CA ARG A 153 -8.24 -6.51 -21.60
C ARG A 153 -8.68 -5.06 -21.43
N PHE A 154 -8.27 -4.17 -22.35
CA PHE A 154 -8.37 -2.71 -22.19
C PHE A 154 -9.12 -2.01 -23.33
N GLY A 155 -9.54 -2.73 -24.37
CA GLY A 155 -10.38 -2.21 -25.45
C GLY A 155 -9.62 -1.82 -26.72
N SER A 156 -10.34 -1.28 -27.70
CA SER A 156 -9.85 -1.04 -29.06
C SER A 156 -9.10 0.28 -29.25
N ARG A 157 -9.07 1.17 -28.23
CA ARG A 157 -8.39 2.48 -28.33
C ARG A 157 -6.87 2.40 -28.37
N LEU A 158 -6.30 1.24 -28.05
CA LEU A 158 -4.87 1.02 -28.14
C LEU A 158 -4.45 0.93 -29.61
N GLY A 159 -3.51 1.77 -30.04
CA GLY A 159 -3.00 1.69 -31.41
C GLY A 159 -1.48 1.74 -31.45
N ALA A 160 -0.91 0.97 -32.39
CA ALA A 160 0.54 0.87 -32.53
C ALA A 160 1.13 2.17 -33.09
N VAL A 161 2.05 2.78 -32.33
CA VAL A 161 2.93 3.85 -32.79
C VAL A 161 4.22 3.27 -33.35
N THR A 162 4.67 2.16 -32.80
CA THR A 162 5.75 1.36 -33.37
C THR A 162 5.37 -0.11 -33.52
N ILE A 163 5.87 -0.74 -34.57
CA ILE A 163 5.79 -2.20 -34.78
C ILE A 163 7.20 -2.79 -34.93
N PRO A 164 7.44 -4.06 -34.58
CA PRO A 164 8.80 -4.60 -34.56
C PRO A 164 9.26 -5.07 -35.94
N ILE A 165 10.57 -4.98 -36.20
CA ILE A 165 11.23 -5.60 -37.35
C ILE A 165 11.91 -6.89 -36.87
N GLY A 166 11.23 -8.02 -37.12
CA GLY A 166 11.58 -9.31 -36.53
C GLY A 166 11.05 -9.45 -35.09
N GLU A 167 11.11 -10.65 -34.55
CA GLU A 167 10.74 -10.98 -33.17
C GLU A 167 11.79 -11.96 -32.62
N ASP A 168 11.84 -12.14 -31.30
CA ASP A 168 12.80 -13.04 -30.64
C ASP A 168 14.25 -12.70 -31.06
N ALA A 169 15.09 -13.69 -31.34
CA ALA A 169 16.46 -13.52 -31.80
C ALA A 169 16.60 -12.74 -33.13
N ASP A 170 15.52 -12.62 -33.92
CA ASP A 170 15.52 -11.89 -35.19
C ASP A 170 15.13 -10.41 -35.03
N PHE A 171 14.70 -9.99 -33.83
CA PHE A 171 14.37 -8.60 -33.56
C PHE A 171 15.59 -7.70 -33.70
N ARG A 172 15.48 -6.69 -34.58
CA ARG A 172 16.62 -5.83 -34.92
C ARG A 172 16.31 -4.33 -34.99
N GLY A 173 15.04 -3.95 -34.93
CA GLY A 173 14.64 -2.55 -35.05
C GLY A 173 13.13 -2.39 -34.98
N VAL A 174 12.65 -1.16 -35.14
CA VAL A 174 11.23 -0.82 -35.07
C VAL A 174 10.82 0.02 -36.27
N ILE A 175 9.56 -0.05 -36.68
CA ILE A 175 8.97 0.83 -37.68
C ILE A 175 8.16 1.88 -36.95
N ASP A 176 8.48 3.15 -37.17
CA ASP A 176 7.74 4.32 -36.73
C ASP A 176 6.53 4.51 -37.67
N ILE A 177 5.33 4.27 -37.15
CA ILE A 177 4.08 4.34 -37.90
C ILE A 177 3.66 5.79 -38.17
N ILE A 178 3.99 6.71 -37.26
CA ILE A 178 3.69 8.14 -37.43
C ILE A 178 4.45 8.68 -38.64
N ARG A 179 5.74 8.37 -38.76
CA ARG A 179 6.62 8.94 -39.81
C ARG A 179 6.86 8.00 -40.99
N MET A 180 6.36 6.76 -40.90
CA MET A 180 6.55 5.68 -41.87
C MET A 180 8.01 5.44 -42.23
N LYS A 181 8.83 5.20 -41.20
CA LYS A 181 10.27 4.93 -41.34
C LYS A 181 10.71 3.78 -40.46
N ALA A 182 11.69 3.00 -40.94
CA ALA A 182 12.37 2.00 -40.12
C ALA A 182 13.48 2.67 -39.30
N ARG A 183 13.56 2.32 -38.02
CA ARG A 183 14.56 2.82 -37.08
C ARG A 183 15.37 1.66 -36.51
N TYR A 184 16.69 1.81 -36.54
CA TYR A 184 17.65 0.84 -36.02
C TYR A 184 18.62 1.56 -35.09
N PHE A 185 18.70 1.13 -33.84
CA PHE A 185 19.74 1.57 -32.93
C PHE A 185 21.01 0.75 -33.17
N ASP A 186 22.13 1.39 -33.46
CA ASP A 186 23.35 0.65 -33.78
C ASP A 186 23.94 -0.02 -32.53
N GLN A 187 24.55 -1.20 -32.72
CA GLN A 187 25.17 -1.99 -31.63
C GLN A 187 26.32 -1.26 -30.92
N ASP A 188 26.83 -0.21 -31.55
CA ASP A 188 27.86 0.69 -31.01
C ASP A 188 27.32 1.57 -29.87
N GLY A 189 25.98 1.63 -29.70
CA GLY A 189 25.29 2.27 -28.59
C GLY A 189 25.20 3.79 -28.67
N THR A 190 25.52 4.41 -29.81
CA THR A 190 25.67 5.87 -29.90
C THR A 190 24.78 6.57 -30.93
N SER A 191 24.11 5.85 -31.82
CA SER A 191 23.30 6.48 -32.87
C SER A 191 22.16 5.60 -33.38
N GLU A 192 21.02 6.24 -33.64
CA GLU A 192 19.90 5.67 -34.38
C GLU A 192 20.04 5.96 -35.87
N ARG A 193 19.88 4.92 -36.70
CA ARG A 193 19.73 5.03 -38.16
C ARG A 193 18.26 4.99 -38.54
N ILE A 194 17.88 5.88 -39.43
CA ILE A 194 16.52 5.99 -39.97
C ILE A 194 16.57 5.66 -41.47
N GLU A 195 15.78 4.68 -41.90
CA GLU A 195 15.76 4.14 -43.25
C GLU A 195 14.33 4.00 -43.77
N ASP A 196 14.18 3.69 -45.05
CA ASP A 196 12.88 3.32 -45.61
C ASP A 196 12.42 1.95 -45.08
N ILE A 197 11.10 1.78 -44.99
CA ILE A 197 10.50 0.53 -44.49
C ILE A 197 10.88 -0.63 -45.44
N PRO A 198 11.38 -1.77 -44.91
CA PRO A 198 11.65 -2.93 -45.74
C PRO A 198 10.37 -3.44 -46.43
N ALA A 199 10.48 -3.87 -47.68
CA ALA A 199 9.33 -4.26 -48.50
C ALA A 199 8.42 -5.31 -47.83
N ASP A 200 9.00 -6.24 -47.07
CA ASP A 200 8.27 -7.31 -46.38
C ASP A 200 7.33 -6.80 -45.26
N PHE A 201 7.55 -5.57 -44.78
CA PHE A 201 6.75 -4.96 -43.72
C PHE A 201 5.88 -3.78 -44.22
N ALA A 202 5.95 -3.45 -45.52
CA ALA A 202 5.27 -2.27 -46.06
C ALA A 202 3.75 -2.34 -45.87
N ASP A 203 3.14 -3.49 -46.18
CA ASP A 203 1.69 -3.70 -46.05
C ASP A 203 1.26 -3.63 -44.57
N THR A 204 2.00 -4.31 -43.68
CA THR A 204 1.72 -4.29 -42.23
C THR A 204 1.85 -2.89 -41.63
N ALA A 205 2.86 -2.12 -42.06
CA ALA A 205 3.04 -0.74 -41.61
C ALA A 205 1.92 0.17 -42.11
N GLN A 206 1.46 -0.02 -43.35
CA GLN A 206 0.34 0.73 -43.89
C GLN A 206 -0.97 0.41 -43.15
N ASP A 207 -1.25 -0.87 -42.89
CA ASP A 207 -2.42 -1.28 -42.10
C ASP A 207 -2.41 -0.70 -40.68
N ALA A 208 -1.23 -0.64 -40.04
CA ALA A 208 -1.06 -0.02 -38.73
C ALA A 208 -1.27 1.50 -38.79
N ARG A 209 -0.80 2.15 -39.87
CA ARG A 209 -0.99 3.59 -40.08
C ARG A 209 -2.44 3.94 -40.34
N ASP A 210 -3.15 3.17 -41.14
CA ASP A 210 -4.57 3.40 -41.42
C ASP A 210 -5.39 3.33 -40.12
N LYS A 211 -5.13 2.33 -39.27
CA LYS A 211 -5.74 2.22 -37.94
C LYS A 211 -5.37 3.38 -37.01
N LEU A 212 -4.12 3.84 -37.05
CA LEU A 212 -3.69 5.01 -36.28
C LEU A 212 -4.45 6.25 -36.71
N CYS A 213 -4.59 6.48 -38.02
CA CYS A 213 -5.36 7.57 -38.58
C CYS A 213 -6.84 7.49 -38.18
N ASP A 214 -7.45 6.30 -38.24
CA ASP A 214 -8.83 6.07 -37.78
C ASP A 214 -9.04 6.55 -36.34
N LEU A 215 -8.15 6.14 -35.43
CA LEU A 215 -8.24 6.46 -34.00
C LEU A 215 -8.00 7.95 -33.72
N VAL A 216 -7.04 8.57 -34.42
CA VAL A 216 -6.66 9.97 -34.19
C VAL A 216 -7.67 10.94 -34.81
N ALA A 217 -8.29 10.57 -35.94
CA ALA A 217 -9.30 11.40 -36.59
C ALA A 217 -10.50 11.70 -35.67
N GLU A 218 -10.85 10.80 -34.75
CA GLU A 218 -11.93 11.01 -33.76
C GLU A 218 -11.70 12.24 -32.86
N ALA A 219 -10.48 12.77 -32.77
CA ALA A 219 -10.17 13.93 -31.94
C ALA A 219 -10.67 15.26 -32.52
N ASP A 220 -11.10 15.30 -33.79
CA ASP A 220 -11.57 16.52 -34.44
C ASP A 220 -12.73 16.26 -35.41
N ASP A 221 -13.88 16.87 -35.15
CA ASP A 221 -15.12 16.63 -35.91
C ASP A 221 -14.99 17.01 -37.40
N GLU A 222 -14.22 18.05 -37.74
CA GLU A 222 -14.05 18.49 -39.13
C GLU A 222 -13.17 17.52 -39.91
N LEU A 223 -12.03 17.12 -39.33
CA LEU A 223 -11.13 16.15 -39.94
C LEU A 223 -11.72 14.74 -39.96
N MET A 224 -12.52 14.37 -38.96
CA MET A 224 -13.29 13.13 -38.94
C MET A 224 -14.28 13.08 -40.11
N MET A 225 -15.04 14.15 -40.37
CA MET A 225 -15.96 14.20 -41.52
C MET A 225 -15.21 14.09 -42.84
N LYS A 226 -14.12 14.85 -43.02
CA LYS A 226 -13.25 14.76 -44.21
C LYS A 226 -12.74 13.33 -44.43
N TYR A 227 -12.34 12.64 -43.36
CA TYR A 227 -11.84 11.28 -43.42
C TYR A 227 -12.95 10.26 -43.78
N LEU A 228 -14.14 10.39 -43.19
CA LEU A 228 -15.29 9.52 -43.45
C LEU A 228 -15.90 9.70 -44.86
N GLU A 229 -15.79 10.89 -45.44
CA GLU A 229 -16.27 11.19 -46.80
C GLU A 229 -15.37 10.58 -47.89
N GLY A 230 -14.22 10.00 -47.51
CA GLY A 230 -13.33 9.26 -48.42
C GLY A 230 -12.54 10.16 -49.36
N GLU A 231 -12.44 11.46 -49.06
CA GLU A 231 -11.82 12.44 -49.95
C GLU A 231 -10.27 12.40 -49.91
N GLU A 232 -9.63 11.99 -48.81
CA GLU A 232 -8.17 11.73 -48.67
C GLU A 232 -7.81 11.17 -47.27
N GLN A 233 -6.71 10.41 -47.14
CA GLN A 233 -6.13 10.06 -45.82
C GLN A 233 -5.61 11.32 -45.11
N LEU A 234 -5.56 11.32 -43.76
CA LEU A 234 -4.91 12.40 -43.01
C LEU A 234 -3.47 12.61 -43.50
N THR A 235 -3.13 13.86 -43.81
CA THR A 235 -1.76 14.24 -44.12
C THR A 235 -0.85 14.07 -42.89
N GLN A 236 0.46 14.01 -43.09
CA GLN A 236 1.43 13.93 -41.99
C GLN A 236 1.23 15.07 -40.97
N GLU A 237 1.03 16.29 -41.46
CA GLU A 237 0.88 17.49 -40.62
C GLU A 237 -0.45 17.48 -39.87
N GLU A 238 -1.55 17.08 -40.52
CA GLU A 238 -2.85 16.91 -39.85
C GLU A 238 -2.77 15.84 -38.76
N LEU A 239 -2.20 14.67 -39.05
CA LEU A 239 -2.04 13.58 -38.07
C LEU A 239 -1.22 14.06 -36.85
N GLU A 240 -0.03 14.64 -37.07
CA GLU A 240 0.84 15.07 -35.98
C GLU A 240 0.22 16.20 -35.14
N SER A 241 -0.60 17.06 -35.76
CA SER A 241 -1.30 18.15 -35.07
C SER A 241 -2.42 17.68 -34.13
N LEU A 242 -2.91 16.45 -34.31
CA LEU A 242 -4.01 15.87 -33.53
C LEU A 242 -3.53 14.92 -32.42
N LEU A 243 -2.31 14.39 -32.51
CA LEU A 243 -1.82 13.35 -31.60
C LEU A 243 -1.86 13.77 -30.13
N ASP A 244 -1.46 14.99 -29.81
CA ASP A 244 -1.44 15.48 -28.43
C ASP A 244 -2.85 15.51 -27.81
N LYS A 245 -3.82 16.02 -28.57
CA LYS A 245 -5.23 16.09 -28.21
C LYS A 245 -5.84 14.70 -28.09
N ALA A 246 -5.60 13.82 -29.07
CA ALA A 246 -6.13 12.45 -29.09
C ALA A 246 -5.62 11.62 -27.90
N ILE A 247 -4.34 11.75 -27.56
CA ILE A 247 -3.71 11.10 -26.40
C ILE A 247 -4.25 11.67 -25.08
N ALA A 248 -4.32 13.00 -24.96
CA ALA A 248 -4.79 13.66 -23.74
C ALA A 248 -6.26 13.35 -23.43
N GLN A 249 -7.10 13.18 -24.48
CA GLN A 249 -8.51 12.82 -24.36
C GLN A 249 -8.76 11.31 -24.25
N GLU A 250 -7.70 10.49 -24.32
CA GLU A 250 -7.77 9.03 -24.33
C GLU A 250 -8.68 8.44 -25.41
N LEU A 251 -8.81 9.14 -26.54
CA LEU A 251 -9.41 8.61 -27.77
C LEU A 251 -8.46 7.59 -28.40
N PHE A 252 -7.17 7.88 -28.29
CA PHE A 252 -6.07 7.07 -28.74
C PHE A 252 -5.10 6.80 -27.58
N ILE A 253 -4.75 5.53 -27.37
CA ILE A 253 -3.74 5.12 -26.38
C ILE A 253 -2.54 4.54 -27.14
N PRO A 254 -1.39 5.23 -27.15
CA PRO A 254 -0.25 4.83 -27.96
C PRO A 254 0.42 3.58 -27.39
N VAL A 255 0.69 2.62 -28.27
CA VAL A 255 1.45 1.41 -27.97
C VAL A 255 2.79 1.43 -28.71
N PHE A 256 3.86 1.36 -27.95
CA PHE A 256 5.22 1.24 -28.44
C PHE A 256 5.71 -0.19 -28.21
N VAL A 257 6.65 -0.64 -29.03
CA VAL A 257 7.42 -1.87 -28.85
C VAL A 257 8.91 -1.58 -28.88
N GLY A 258 9.69 -2.33 -28.12
CA GLY A 258 11.14 -2.24 -28.14
C GLY A 258 11.82 -3.28 -27.26
N SER A 259 13.14 -3.11 -27.11
CA SER A 259 13.93 -3.88 -26.16
C SER A 259 14.84 -2.95 -25.38
N THR A 260 14.73 -3.01 -24.06
CA THR A 260 15.61 -2.27 -23.16
C THR A 260 17.00 -2.88 -23.07
N ILE A 261 17.19 -4.14 -23.51
CA ILE A 261 18.48 -4.85 -23.42
C ILE A 261 19.42 -4.39 -24.53
N ILE A 262 18.89 -4.31 -25.76
CA ILE A 262 19.63 -3.87 -26.94
C ILE A 262 19.28 -2.44 -27.36
N GLU A 263 18.54 -1.72 -26.51
CA GLU A 263 18.19 -0.30 -26.62
C GLU A 263 17.44 0.10 -27.91
N GLN A 264 16.77 -0.87 -28.54
CA GLN A 264 15.93 -0.65 -29.72
C GLN A 264 14.59 -0.02 -29.35
N GLY A 265 14.18 1.00 -30.11
CA GLY A 265 12.89 1.69 -29.93
C GLY A 265 12.88 2.74 -28.80
N ILE A 266 14.03 3.00 -28.17
CA ILE A 266 14.14 3.92 -27.01
C ILE A 266 14.27 5.39 -27.42
N GLN A 267 14.99 5.68 -28.51
CA GLN A 267 15.14 7.05 -28.98
C GLN A 267 13.83 7.60 -29.53
N GLY A 268 13.14 6.86 -30.42
CA GLY A 268 11.85 7.25 -30.98
C GLY A 268 10.78 7.56 -29.92
N ILE A 269 10.65 6.72 -28.88
CA ILE A 269 9.68 7.00 -27.80
C ILE A 269 10.01 8.28 -27.03
N MET A 270 11.29 8.63 -26.82
CA MET A 270 11.66 9.92 -26.22
C MET A 270 11.26 11.11 -27.09
N GLU A 271 11.36 10.98 -28.41
CA GLU A 271 10.89 12.00 -29.35
C GLU A 271 9.37 12.19 -29.27
N ASP A 272 8.62 11.10 -29.24
CA ASP A 272 7.16 11.14 -29.18
C ASP A 272 6.64 11.59 -27.81
N ILE A 273 7.34 11.26 -26.71
CA ILE A 273 7.07 11.81 -25.38
C ILE A 273 7.22 13.34 -25.41
N ALA A 274 8.33 13.83 -25.95
CA ALA A 274 8.59 15.27 -25.99
C ALA A 274 7.55 16.00 -26.85
N SER A 275 7.21 15.45 -28.01
CA SER A 275 6.32 16.09 -28.97
C SER A 275 4.83 15.99 -28.60
N TYR A 276 4.34 14.79 -28.26
CA TYR A 276 2.91 14.50 -28.27
C TYR A 276 2.32 14.17 -26.89
N PHE A 277 3.12 13.82 -25.89
CA PHE A 277 2.55 13.50 -24.57
C PHE A 277 2.06 14.76 -23.85
N PRO A 278 1.03 14.64 -22.99
CA PRO A 278 0.45 15.78 -22.29
C PRO A 278 1.50 16.48 -21.42
N HIS A 279 1.53 17.81 -21.51
CA HIS A 279 2.26 18.64 -20.57
C HIS A 279 1.38 18.98 -19.36
N PRO A 280 1.96 19.40 -18.21
CA PRO A 280 1.23 19.61 -16.97
C PRO A 280 -0.01 20.51 -17.01
N ARG A 281 -0.11 21.44 -17.97
CA ARG A 281 -1.27 22.34 -18.09
C ARG A 281 -2.41 21.77 -18.94
N HIS A 282 -2.13 20.80 -19.80
CA HIS A 282 -3.13 20.13 -20.65
C HIS A 282 -3.70 18.87 -20.00
N HIS A 283 -3.08 18.41 -18.91
CA HIS A 283 -3.56 17.28 -18.14
C HIS A 283 -4.70 17.64 -17.19
N GLY A 284 -5.52 16.63 -16.85
CA GLY A 284 -6.72 16.75 -16.03
C GLY A 284 -6.54 17.50 -14.70
N ARG A 285 -7.67 17.97 -14.16
CA ARG A 285 -7.69 18.77 -12.95
C ARG A 285 -7.33 17.94 -11.71
N PHE A 286 -6.56 18.54 -10.80
CA PHE A 286 -6.37 18.01 -9.47
C PHE A 286 -7.62 18.27 -8.63
N ARG A 287 -8.15 17.23 -8.00
CA ARG A 287 -9.21 17.39 -7.01
C ARG A 287 -8.63 17.95 -5.72
N LEU A 288 -9.31 18.94 -5.16
CA LEU A 288 -9.00 19.52 -3.86
C LEU A 288 -9.86 18.84 -2.78
N ALA A 289 -9.37 18.83 -1.55
CA ALA A 289 -10.06 18.24 -0.39
C ALA A 289 -11.42 18.90 -0.08
N ASN A 290 -11.65 20.13 -0.55
CA ASN A 290 -12.93 20.83 -0.45
C ASN A 290 -13.94 20.42 -1.54
N GLY A 291 -13.57 19.51 -2.45
CA GLY A 291 -14.39 19.05 -3.57
C GLY A 291 -14.28 19.91 -4.83
N GLU A 292 -13.53 21.01 -4.80
CA GLU A 292 -13.21 21.81 -5.98
C GLU A 292 -12.08 21.15 -6.80
N GLU A 293 -11.81 21.72 -7.98
CA GLU A 293 -10.78 21.24 -8.87
C GLU A 293 -9.81 22.38 -9.21
N THR A 294 -8.51 22.08 -9.28
CA THR A 294 -7.46 23.04 -9.68
C THR A 294 -6.62 22.51 -10.84
N LEU A 295 -5.98 23.41 -11.56
CA LEU A 295 -5.07 23.10 -12.67
C LEU A 295 -3.65 23.50 -12.30
N VAL A 296 -2.66 22.92 -12.98
CA VAL A 296 -1.28 23.39 -12.88
C VAL A 296 -1.20 24.83 -13.42
N ASN A 297 -0.79 25.77 -12.59
CA ASN A 297 -0.81 27.20 -12.92
C ASN A 297 0.47 27.93 -12.48
N GLU A 298 1.32 28.28 -13.44
CA GLU A 298 2.57 29.00 -13.19
C GLU A 298 2.40 30.44 -12.66
N HIS A 299 1.22 31.04 -12.79
CA HIS A 299 0.94 32.40 -12.33
C HIS A 299 0.18 32.47 -11.00
N GLY A 300 -0.17 31.32 -10.43
CA GLY A 300 -0.86 31.25 -9.14
C GLY A 300 0.08 31.43 -7.95
N GLU A 301 -0.46 31.27 -6.74
CA GLU A 301 0.38 31.25 -5.54
C GLU A 301 1.33 30.03 -5.54
N PRO A 302 2.55 30.15 -4.98
CA PRO A 302 3.45 29.00 -4.83
C PRO A 302 2.80 27.87 -4.04
N ALA A 303 2.65 26.72 -4.67
CA ALA A 303 2.10 25.51 -4.06
C ALA A 303 2.75 24.25 -4.62
N GLY A 304 2.95 23.25 -3.76
CA GLY A 304 3.52 21.95 -4.11
C GLY A 304 2.83 20.79 -3.40
N PHE A 305 2.58 19.72 -4.14
CA PHE A 305 2.03 18.48 -3.63
C PHE A 305 3.14 17.47 -3.33
N VAL A 306 3.18 16.97 -2.10
CA VAL A 306 4.20 16.02 -1.64
C VAL A 306 3.71 14.60 -1.92
N PHE A 307 4.08 14.04 -3.07
CA PHE A 307 3.61 12.72 -3.49
C PHE A 307 4.42 11.56 -2.90
N LYS A 308 5.60 11.84 -2.33
CA LYS A 308 6.45 10.84 -1.69
C LYS A 308 7.34 11.48 -0.62
N THR A 309 7.59 10.74 0.44
CA THR A 309 8.62 11.06 1.43
C THR A 309 9.56 9.87 1.62
N ALA A 310 10.85 10.15 1.75
CA ALA A 310 11.87 9.15 2.00
C ALA A 310 12.75 9.57 3.18
N ALA A 311 13.34 8.60 3.86
CA ALA A 311 14.32 8.85 4.91
C ALA A 311 15.73 8.63 4.36
N ASP A 312 16.55 9.69 4.38
CA ASP A 312 17.97 9.63 4.04
C ASP A 312 18.82 9.68 5.32
N PRO A 313 19.85 8.82 5.47
CA PRO A 313 20.71 8.78 6.66
C PRO A 313 21.48 10.08 6.95
N TYR A 314 21.77 10.89 5.92
CA TYR A 314 22.66 12.05 6.01
C TYR A 314 21.90 13.37 6.06
N VAL A 315 20.90 13.55 5.19
CA VAL A 315 20.11 14.79 5.09
C VAL A 315 18.78 14.74 5.81
N GLY A 316 18.36 13.55 6.30
CA GLY A 316 17.11 13.35 7.01
C GLY A 316 15.94 13.11 6.05
N ARG A 317 14.76 13.68 6.35
CA ARG A 317 13.58 13.48 5.49
C ARG A 317 13.76 14.19 4.15
N LEU A 318 13.55 13.46 3.05
CA LEU A 318 13.44 13.97 1.69
C LEU A 318 11.95 14.00 1.32
N SER A 319 11.46 15.15 0.86
CA SER A 319 10.08 15.30 0.38
C SER A 319 10.10 15.53 -1.12
N PHE A 320 9.45 14.64 -1.87
CA PHE A 320 9.33 14.69 -3.32
C PHE A 320 8.05 15.45 -3.65
N ILE A 321 8.20 16.55 -4.38
CA ILE A 321 7.18 17.56 -4.56
C ILE A 321 6.94 17.79 -6.03
N LYS A 322 5.68 17.65 -6.46
CA LYS A 322 5.19 18.21 -7.72
C LYS A 322 4.76 19.64 -7.48
N VAL A 323 5.34 20.59 -8.20
CA VAL A 323 4.90 22.00 -8.10
C VAL A 323 3.56 22.12 -8.81
N ILE A 324 2.51 22.49 -8.10
CA ILE A 324 1.16 22.62 -8.66
C ILE A 324 0.92 24.04 -9.16
N SER A 325 1.41 25.04 -8.41
CA SER A 325 1.14 26.43 -8.73
C SER A 325 2.33 27.33 -8.40
N GLY A 326 2.48 28.41 -9.16
CA GLY A 326 3.54 29.39 -9.00
C GLY A 326 4.94 28.83 -9.27
N VAL A 327 5.91 29.36 -8.53
CA VAL A 327 7.33 28.97 -8.59
C VAL A 327 7.83 28.76 -7.17
N LEU A 328 8.51 27.64 -6.93
CA LEU A 328 9.20 27.38 -5.67
C LEU A 328 10.64 27.88 -5.77
N GLU A 329 11.08 28.62 -4.75
CA GLU A 329 12.46 29.11 -4.63
C GLU A 329 13.01 28.83 -3.22
N PRO A 330 14.32 28.57 -3.09
CA PRO A 330 15.02 28.55 -1.81
C PRO A 330 14.71 29.79 -0.96
N GLY A 331 14.47 29.58 0.33
CA GLY A 331 14.18 30.61 1.32
C GLY A 331 12.69 30.89 1.53
N MET A 332 11.81 30.39 0.66
CA MET A 332 10.35 30.54 0.81
C MET A 332 9.82 29.86 2.08
N GLU A 333 8.81 30.48 2.68
CA GLU A 333 8.01 29.89 3.76
C GLU A 333 6.65 29.50 3.20
N LEU A 334 6.33 28.22 3.25
CA LEU A 334 5.04 27.63 2.88
C LEU A 334 4.35 27.05 4.12
N ILE A 335 3.03 26.91 4.03
CA ILE A 335 2.17 26.39 5.07
C ILE A 335 1.63 25.04 4.61
N ASN A 336 1.74 24.03 5.46
CA ASN A 336 1.14 22.72 5.23
C ASN A 336 -0.36 22.78 5.49
N ALA A 337 -1.17 22.46 4.49
CA ALA A 337 -2.63 22.58 4.58
C ALA A 337 -3.26 21.64 5.62
N ARG A 338 -2.64 20.48 5.91
CA ARG A 338 -3.13 19.53 6.92
C ARG A 338 -2.85 20.01 8.35
N THR A 339 -1.67 20.58 8.60
CA THR A 339 -1.21 20.90 9.96
C THR A 339 -1.30 22.38 10.30
N GLY A 340 -1.45 23.26 9.31
CA GLY A 340 -1.34 24.71 9.46
C GLY A 340 0.06 25.20 9.84
N LYS A 341 1.06 24.31 9.86
CA LYS A 341 2.43 24.67 10.26
C LYS A 341 3.23 25.20 9.08
N LYS A 342 4.15 26.10 9.41
CA LYS A 342 5.05 26.76 8.48
C LYS A 342 6.34 25.96 8.34
N ASP A 343 6.72 25.69 7.11
CA ASP A 343 7.98 25.08 6.74
C ASP A 343 8.75 26.01 5.80
N ARG A 344 10.06 26.14 6.06
CA ARG A 344 10.95 26.95 5.23
C ARG A 344 11.66 26.04 4.24
N ILE A 345 11.47 26.30 2.95
CA ILE A 345 12.18 25.61 1.87
C ILE A 345 13.64 26.08 1.89
N GLY A 346 14.55 25.21 2.30
CA GLY A 346 15.98 25.51 2.36
C GLY A 346 16.64 25.38 0.99
N HIS A 347 16.87 24.15 0.56
CA HIS A 347 17.41 23.80 -0.76
C HIS A 347 16.32 23.12 -1.60
N ILE A 348 16.45 23.23 -2.92
CA ILE A 348 15.60 22.52 -3.87
C ILE A 348 16.51 21.68 -4.76
N TYR A 349 16.26 20.38 -4.83
CA TYR A 349 17.06 19.47 -5.64
C TYR A 349 16.26 18.89 -6.80
N VAL A 350 16.94 18.71 -7.93
CA VAL A 350 16.56 17.70 -8.93
C VAL A 350 17.39 16.45 -8.64
N MET A 351 16.72 15.33 -8.37
CA MET A 351 17.37 14.07 -8.03
C MET A 351 17.34 13.08 -9.19
N MET A 352 18.45 12.35 -9.38
CA MET A 352 18.56 11.17 -10.25
C MET A 352 19.05 10.00 -9.40
N GLY A 353 18.17 9.06 -9.08
CA GLY A 353 18.49 8.06 -8.05
C GLY A 353 18.94 8.74 -6.75
N LYS A 354 20.15 8.42 -6.29
CA LYS A 354 20.79 9.04 -5.11
C LYS A 354 21.50 10.37 -5.36
N GLU A 355 21.72 10.75 -6.62
CA GLU A 355 22.47 11.96 -6.96
C GLU A 355 21.57 13.19 -6.90
N THR A 356 21.99 14.21 -6.15
CA THR A 356 21.25 15.48 -5.99
C THR A 356 21.93 16.61 -6.76
N ASN A 357 21.14 17.41 -7.48
CA ASN A 357 21.61 18.66 -8.10
C ASN A 357 20.78 19.85 -7.58
N ASP A 358 21.44 20.83 -6.97
CA ASP A 358 20.80 22.04 -6.41
C ASP A 358 20.33 22.97 -7.53
N VAL A 359 19.07 23.41 -7.44
CA VAL A 359 18.44 24.31 -8.41
C VAL A 359 17.91 25.56 -7.73
N LYS A 360 17.99 26.68 -8.46
CA LYS A 360 17.58 28.00 -7.94
C LYS A 360 16.07 28.16 -7.84
N SER A 361 15.31 27.43 -8.64
CA SER A 361 13.85 27.48 -8.66
C SER A 361 13.25 26.28 -9.37
N ALA A 362 11.96 26.06 -9.15
CA ALA A 362 11.14 25.08 -9.84
C ALA A 362 9.78 25.68 -10.18
N LYS A 363 9.41 25.65 -11.46
CA LYS A 363 8.11 26.17 -11.94
C LYS A 363 7.02 25.12 -11.75
N ALA A 364 5.76 25.58 -11.75
CA ALA A 364 4.58 24.72 -11.82
C ALA A 364 4.75 23.64 -12.91
N GLY A 365 4.31 22.43 -12.60
CA GLY A 365 4.46 21.24 -13.41
C GLY A 365 5.74 20.45 -13.17
N ASP A 366 6.82 21.07 -12.68
CA ASP A 366 8.08 20.34 -12.45
C ASP A 366 8.07 19.54 -11.13
N ILE A 367 8.95 18.53 -11.07
CA ILE A 367 9.18 17.68 -9.91
C ILE A 367 10.54 17.97 -9.30
N VAL A 368 10.55 18.17 -7.98
CA VAL A 368 11.74 18.48 -7.19
C VAL A 368 11.73 17.76 -5.84
N VAL A 369 12.87 17.75 -5.18
CA VAL A 369 13.03 17.19 -3.84
C VAL A 369 13.50 18.27 -2.87
N VAL A 370 12.81 18.39 -1.74
CA VAL A 370 13.13 19.33 -0.66
C VAL A 370 13.53 18.53 0.59
N PRO A 371 14.76 18.71 1.11
CA PRO A 371 15.20 18.05 2.32
C PRO A 371 14.67 18.77 3.57
N LYS A 372 14.67 18.06 4.71
CA LYS A 372 14.48 18.62 6.07
C LYS A 372 13.11 19.26 6.34
N LEU A 373 12.06 18.77 5.69
CA LEU A 373 10.67 19.12 6.02
C LEU A 373 10.13 18.14 7.07
N THR A 374 10.26 18.49 8.36
CA THR A 374 10.11 17.51 9.46
C THR A 374 8.68 17.02 9.72
N GLU A 375 7.65 17.82 9.44
CA GLU A 375 6.26 17.46 9.73
C GLU A 375 5.42 17.13 8.48
N VAL A 376 6.05 17.25 7.32
CA VAL A 376 5.45 16.98 6.01
C VAL A 376 5.47 15.49 5.74
N LYS A 377 4.31 14.96 5.32
CA LYS A 377 4.09 13.56 4.99
C LYS A 377 3.72 13.39 3.51
N THR A 378 3.81 12.16 3.04
CA THR A 378 3.25 11.75 1.74
C THR A 378 1.74 12.08 1.72
N GLY A 379 1.29 12.76 0.67
CA GLY A 379 -0.08 13.25 0.50
C GLY A 379 -0.32 14.69 0.99
N ASP A 380 0.65 15.34 1.64
CA ASP A 380 0.49 16.72 2.08
C ASP A 380 0.59 17.71 0.91
N THR A 381 -0.09 18.85 1.05
CA THR A 381 0.08 20.01 0.17
C THR A 381 0.68 21.17 0.95
N LEU A 382 1.70 21.80 0.38
CA LEU A 382 2.34 23.01 0.89
C LEU A 382 1.95 24.18 0.00
N SER A 383 1.38 25.24 0.55
CA SER A 383 1.09 26.47 -0.22
C SER A 383 1.41 27.73 0.56
N LYS A 384 1.45 28.88 -0.12
CA LYS A 384 1.76 30.14 0.56
C LYS A 384 0.67 30.53 1.57
N SER A 385 -0.59 30.34 1.20
CA SER A 385 -1.78 30.56 2.03
C SER A 385 -2.01 29.48 3.09
N GLY A 386 -1.65 28.23 2.80
CA GLY A 386 -2.09 27.04 3.53
C GLY A 386 -3.52 26.59 3.19
N GLU A 387 -4.19 27.23 2.23
CA GLU A 387 -5.59 26.95 1.87
C GLU A 387 -5.73 25.88 0.77
N MET A 388 -4.69 25.68 -0.04
CA MET A 388 -4.69 24.66 -1.09
C MET A 388 -4.35 23.29 -0.50
N ALA A 389 -5.31 22.38 -0.56
CA ALA A 389 -5.16 20.98 -0.16
C ALA A 389 -5.60 20.07 -1.30
N ILE A 390 -4.66 19.36 -1.92
CA ILE A 390 -4.97 18.30 -2.89
C ILE A 390 -5.64 17.14 -2.15
N ASP A 391 -6.68 16.58 -2.75
CA ASP A 391 -7.41 15.44 -2.20
C ASP A 391 -6.50 14.20 -2.20
N PRO A 392 -6.16 13.64 -1.03
CA PRO A 392 -5.28 12.48 -0.96
C PRO A 392 -5.96 11.26 -1.59
N LEU A 393 -5.18 10.43 -2.29
CA LEU A 393 -5.70 9.18 -2.84
C LEU A 393 -6.21 8.26 -1.71
N PRO A 394 -7.38 7.60 -1.86
CA PRO A 394 -7.69 6.45 -1.03
C PRO A 394 -6.67 5.33 -1.29
N LEU A 395 -5.80 5.08 -0.31
CA LEU A 395 -4.79 4.02 -0.42
C LEU A 395 -5.32 2.67 0.08
N PRO A 396 -4.78 1.55 -0.44
CA PRO A 396 -5.16 0.22 0.03
C PRO A 396 -4.93 0.04 1.53
N THR A 397 -5.89 -0.55 2.21
CA THR A 397 -5.75 -0.91 3.63
C THR A 397 -4.82 -2.13 3.77
N PRO A 398 -3.78 -2.07 4.64
CA PRO A 398 -2.91 -3.22 4.86
C PRO A 398 -3.64 -4.37 5.56
N GLN A 399 -3.36 -5.59 5.13
CA GLN A 399 -4.09 -6.80 5.53
C GLN A 399 -3.20 -7.85 6.21
N TYR A 400 -1.91 -7.59 6.35
CA TYR A 400 -0.93 -8.53 6.90
C TYR A 400 -0.40 -8.07 8.27
N PRO A 401 -1.08 -8.42 9.38
CA PRO A 401 -0.63 -8.08 10.73
C PRO A 401 0.49 -9.01 11.20
N VAL A 402 1.54 -8.43 11.75
CA VAL A 402 2.63 -9.15 12.45
C VAL A 402 2.90 -8.51 13.79
N ALA A 403 3.24 -9.33 14.80
CA ALA A 403 3.75 -8.81 16.07
C ALA A 403 5.28 -8.76 16.03
N ILE A 404 5.84 -7.61 16.41
CA ILE A 404 7.29 -7.37 16.36
C ILE A 404 7.79 -7.06 17.78
N GLU A 405 8.88 -7.71 18.17
CA GLU A 405 9.56 -7.47 19.45
C GLU A 405 11.05 -7.25 19.22
N ALA A 406 11.67 -6.33 19.97
CA ALA A 406 13.12 -6.21 19.96
C ALA A 406 13.75 -7.47 20.59
N VAL A 407 14.85 -7.96 20.02
CA VAL A 407 15.59 -9.10 20.61
C VAL A 407 16.11 -8.73 22.00
N ASN A 408 16.54 -7.48 22.18
CA ASN A 408 16.96 -6.93 23.46
C ASN A 408 15.94 -5.90 23.97
N LYS A 409 15.45 -6.05 25.21
CA LYS A 409 14.48 -5.12 25.83
C LYS A 409 14.95 -3.65 25.87
N LYS A 410 16.26 -3.40 25.95
CA LYS A 410 16.83 -2.04 25.97
C LYS A 410 16.66 -1.29 24.64
N ASP A 411 16.38 -2.02 23.55
CA ASP A 411 16.27 -1.47 22.20
C ASP A 411 14.80 -1.20 21.79
N GLU A 412 13.83 -1.46 22.68
CA GLU A 412 12.39 -1.23 22.45
C GLU A 412 12.08 0.24 22.11
N ASP A 413 12.68 1.21 22.82
CA ASP A 413 12.44 2.64 22.54
C ASP A 413 12.95 3.04 21.14
N LYS A 414 14.06 2.42 20.69
CA LYS A 414 14.60 2.65 19.35
C LYS A 414 13.72 2.03 18.28
N LEU A 415 13.22 0.81 18.51
CA LEU A 415 12.26 0.14 17.64
C LEU A 415 10.99 0.99 17.49
N GLY A 416 10.41 1.47 18.59
CA GLY A 416 9.23 2.33 18.57
C GLY A 416 9.45 3.63 17.80
N THR A 417 10.62 4.26 17.99
CA THR A 417 10.99 5.48 17.25
C THR A 417 11.15 5.21 15.75
N PHE A 418 11.75 4.08 15.36
CA PHE A 418 11.88 3.70 13.95
C PHE A 418 10.52 3.44 13.31
N LEU A 419 9.67 2.63 13.95
CA LEU A 419 8.33 2.31 13.46
C LEU A 419 7.47 3.56 13.27
N SER A 420 7.55 4.54 14.16
CA SER A 420 6.87 5.83 14.00
C SER A 420 7.31 6.57 12.73
N ARG A 421 8.61 6.55 12.39
CA ARG A 421 9.12 7.15 11.15
C ARG A 421 8.66 6.39 9.91
N VAL A 422 8.54 5.07 9.98
CA VAL A 422 8.04 4.25 8.87
C VAL A 422 6.60 4.65 8.52
N VAL A 423 5.72 4.76 9.52
CA VAL A 423 4.32 5.18 9.31
C VAL A 423 4.23 6.60 8.73
N ASP A 424 5.16 7.48 9.07
CA ASP A 424 5.22 8.83 8.50
C ASP A 424 5.60 8.82 7.00
N THR A 425 6.38 7.84 6.55
CA THR A 425 6.85 7.75 5.16
C THR A 425 5.99 6.87 4.26
N ASP A 426 5.45 5.78 4.83
CA ASP A 426 4.65 4.78 4.12
C ASP A 426 3.22 4.74 4.69
N PRO A 427 2.25 5.37 4.02
CA PRO A 427 0.86 5.41 4.47
C PRO A 427 0.15 4.04 4.44
N THR A 428 0.75 3.01 3.85
CA THR A 428 0.21 1.64 3.84
C THR A 428 0.75 0.76 4.97
N VAL A 429 1.55 1.33 5.88
CA VAL A 429 1.98 0.65 7.10
C VAL A 429 1.26 1.26 8.30
N THR A 430 0.64 0.42 9.11
CA THR A 430 0.05 0.84 10.39
C THR A 430 0.77 0.19 11.55
N VAL A 431 0.95 0.93 12.63
CA VAL A 431 1.57 0.43 13.86
C VAL A 431 0.62 0.71 15.01
N THR A 432 0.22 -0.34 15.72
CA THR A 432 -0.67 -0.25 16.88
C THR A 432 -0.08 -1.02 18.04
N ARG A 433 -0.22 -0.48 19.26
CA ARG A 433 0.12 -1.21 20.48
C ARG A 433 -1.16 -1.74 21.09
N SER A 434 -1.33 -3.06 21.10
CA SER A 434 -2.49 -3.70 21.71
C SER A 434 -2.42 -3.56 23.23
N GLU A 435 -3.40 -2.90 23.84
CA GLU A 435 -3.49 -2.80 25.30
C GLU A 435 -3.76 -4.14 25.96
N GLU A 436 -4.44 -5.06 25.26
CA GLU A 436 -4.84 -6.36 25.78
C GLU A 436 -3.72 -7.40 25.72
N THR A 437 -3.02 -7.47 24.59
CA THR A 437 -1.97 -8.47 24.37
C THR A 437 -0.58 -7.95 24.71
N HIS A 438 -0.47 -6.63 24.93
CA HIS A 438 0.76 -5.86 25.11
C HIS A 438 1.76 -6.03 23.95
N GLN A 439 1.30 -6.45 22.77
CA GLN A 439 2.12 -6.57 21.57
C GLN A 439 2.11 -5.27 20.75
N THR A 440 3.26 -4.97 20.16
CA THR A 440 3.36 -4.01 19.06
C THR A 440 3.02 -4.73 17.77
N LEU A 441 1.90 -4.39 17.17
CA LEU A 441 1.41 -4.92 15.90
C LEU A 441 1.78 -3.97 14.77
N VAL A 442 2.43 -4.50 13.75
CA VAL A 442 2.67 -3.82 12.47
C VAL A 442 1.80 -4.49 11.44
N THR A 443 0.91 -3.74 10.79
CA THR A 443 0.10 -4.24 9.68
C THR A 443 0.63 -3.64 8.39
N ALA A 444 1.03 -4.51 7.47
CA ALA A 444 1.61 -4.17 6.18
C ALA A 444 0.75 -4.74 5.04
N MET A 445 1.08 -4.39 3.79
CA MET A 445 0.44 -4.94 2.60
C MET A 445 0.76 -6.43 2.40
N GLY A 446 1.96 -6.86 2.81
CA GLY A 446 2.39 -8.25 2.73
C GLY A 446 3.72 -8.52 3.41
N GLU A 447 4.20 -9.75 3.27
CA GLU A 447 5.40 -10.25 3.94
C GLU A 447 6.67 -9.54 3.48
N THR A 448 6.80 -9.22 2.19
CA THR A 448 8.00 -8.60 1.64
C THR A 448 8.22 -7.20 2.22
N GLN A 449 7.15 -6.41 2.39
CA GLN A 449 7.23 -5.09 3.03
C GLN A 449 7.67 -5.19 4.50
N VAL A 450 7.22 -6.22 5.24
CA VAL A 450 7.68 -6.48 6.62
C VAL A 450 9.16 -6.85 6.66
N GLU A 451 9.62 -7.72 5.76
CA GLU A 451 11.03 -8.11 5.71
C GLU A 451 11.94 -6.93 5.38
N THR A 452 11.57 -6.10 4.40
CA THR A 452 12.28 -4.87 4.04
C THR A 452 12.34 -3.90 5.22
N LEU A 453 11.23 -3.75 5.96
CA LEU A 453 11.18 -2.94 7.17
C LEU A 453 12.17 -3.43 8.24
N LEU A 454 12.21 -4.75 8.50
CA LEU A 454 13.13 -5.35 9.47
C LEU A 454 14.61 -5.21 9.03
N ALA A 455 14.88 -5.36 7.74
CA ALA A 455 16.22 -5.16 7.19
C ALA A 455 16.70 -3.71 7.39
N ARG A 456 15.85 -2.74 7.04
CA ARG A 456 16.13 -1.31 7.24
C ARG A 456 16.30 -0.93 8.72
N LEU A 457 15.51 -1.53 9.62
CA LEU A 457 15.69 -1.35 11.07
C LEU A 457 17.10 -1.77 11.49
N LYS A 458 17.53 -2.98 11.08
CA LYS A 458 18.85 -3.50 11.43
C LYS A 458 19.96 -2.64 10.86
N GLU A 459 19.84 -2.21 9.61
CA GLU A 459 20.86 -1.41 8.93
C GLU A 459 20.98 0.01 9.52
N GLN A 460 19.85 0.70 9.71
CA GLN A 460 19.85 2.10 10.12
C GLN A 460 20.07 2.29 11.63
N THR A 461 19.62 1.35 12.46
CA THR A 461 19.66 1.52 13.92
C THR A 461 20.50 0.46 14.63
N GLY A 462 20.96 -0.59 13.94
CA GLY A 462 21.65 -1.73 14.55
C GLY A 462 20.75 -2.59 15.44
N VAL A 463 19.43 -2.40 15.40
CA VAL A 463 18.48 -3.11 16.25
C VAL A 463 18.01 -4.36 15.54
N GLU A 464 18.15 -5.51 16.19
CA GLU A 464 17.53 -6.74 15.73
C GLU A 464 16.16 -6.89 16.36
N ALA A 465 15.15 -7.08 15.53
CA ALA A 465 13.80 -7.42 15.94
C ALA A 465 13.41 -8.78 15.38
N LYS A 466 12.51 -9.46 16.09
CA LYS A 466 11.97 -10.76 15.68
C LYS A 466 10.46 -10.67 15.52
N LEU A 467 9.95 -11.45 14.57
CA LEU A 467 8.52 -11.68 14.46
C LEU A 467 8.09 -12.68 15.53
N VAL A 468 7.02 -12.37 16.23
CA VAL A 468 6.37 -13.29 17.18
C VAL A 468 4.94 -13.55 16.72
N PRO A 469 4.33 -14.69 17.07
CA PRO A 469 2.94 -14.94 16.74
C PRO A 469 2.03 -13.84 17.30
N VAL A 470 1.12 -13.35 16.46
CA VAL A 470 0.06 -12.43 16.89
C VAL A 470 -0.83 -13.17 17.89
N ARG A 471 -0.97 -12.60 19.09
CA ARG A 471 -1.81 -13.17 20.14
C ARG A 471 -3.27 -12.87 19.82
N ILE A 472 -4.08 -13.91 19.82
CA ILE A 472 -5.53 -13.79 19.70
C ILE A 472 -6.09 -13.34 21.05
N PRO A 473 -6.93 -12.30 21.11
CA PRO A 473 -7.52 -11.81 22.34
C PRO A 473 -8.68 -12.70 22.80
N TYR A 474 -8.43 -13.96 23.13
CA TYR A 474 -9.44 -14.85 23.71
C TYR A 474 -10.01 -14.26 25.01
N ARG A 475 -11.19 -14.74 25.40
CA ARG A 475 -11.84 -14.43 26.68
C ARG A 475 -12.26 -15.71 27.38
N GLU A 476 -12.60 -15.59 28.66
CA GLU A 476 -13.21 -16.68 29.41
C GLU A 476 -14.57 -16.26 29.95
N THR A 477 -15.49 -17.19 30.13
CA THR A 477 -16.76 -16.95 30.81
C THR A 477 -17.23 -18.21 31.53
N ILE A 478 -18.39 -18.14 32.19
CA ILE A 478 -19.03 -19.26 32.90
C ILE A 478 -20.38 -19.57 32.27
N ARG A 479 -20.82 -20.83 32.37
CA ARG A 479 -22.11 -21.27 31.80
C ARG A 479 -23.17 -21.56 32.85
N LYS A 480 -22.78 -21.77 34.11
CA LYS A 480 -23.68 -22.12 35.21
C LYS A 480 -23.51 -21.15 36.36
N GLN A 481 -24.60 -20.97 37.10
CA GLN A 481 -24.53 -20.27 38.38
C GLN A 481 -23.80 -21.14 39.41
N ALA A 482 -22.94 -20.52 40.23
CA ALA A 482 -22.24 -21.20 41.32
C ALA A 482 -22.10 -20.28 42.53
N GLU A 483 -22.05 -20.90 43.72
CA GLU A 483 -21.79 -20.21 44.98
C GLU A 483 -20.57 -20.83 45.69
N ALA A 484 -19.76 -19.98 46.30
CA ALA A 484 -18.61 -20.41 47.09
C ALA A 484 -18.21 -19.38 48.14
N GLN A 485 -17.56 -19.89 49.19
CA GLN A 485 -16.92 -19.08 50.22
C GLN A 485 -15.48 -18.77 49.83
N GLY A 486 -15.10 -17.51 49.96
CA GLY A 486 -13.72 -17.05 49.93
C GLY A 486 -13.31 -16.57 51.31
N ARG A 487 -12.40 -17.32 51.97
CA ARG A 487 -11.92 -16.99 53.31
C ARG A 487 -10.40 -16.85 53.35
N HIS A 488 -9.92 -15.70 53.78
CA HIS A 488 -8.51 -15.40 53.99
C HIS A 488 -8.25 -15.08 55.46
N LYS A 489 -7.41 -15.90 56.11
CA LYS A 489 -6.98 -15.68 57.50
C LYS A 489 -5.46 -15.87 57.59
N LYS A 490 -4.74 -14.80 57.90
CA LYS A 490 -3.29 -14.84 58.11
C LYS A 490 -2.95 -14.15 59.43
N GLN A 491 -2.36 -14.92 60.35
CA GLN A 491 -1.76 -14.39 61.57
C GLN A 491 -0.24 -14.30 61.37
N THR A 492 0.24 -13.11 61.06
CA THR A 492 1.67 -12.76 61.15
C THR A 492 1.90 -11.96 62.43
N GLY A 493 3.14 -11.88 62.94
CA GLY A 493 3.47 -11.15 64.19
C GLY A 493 3.22 -9.62 64.18
N GLY A 494 2.54 -9.07 63.15
CA GLY A 494 2.09 -7.68 63.02
C GLY A 494 0.56 -7.58 62.95
N SER A 495 0.00 -6.61 62.22
CA SER A 495 -1.47 -6.53 62.01
C SER A 495 -1.99 -7.80 61.32
N GLY A 496 -3.04 -8.40 61.89
CA GLY A 496 -3.66 -9.59 61.32
C GLY A 496 -4.39 -9.28 60.02
N GLN A 497 -4.64 -10.32 59.23
CA GLN A 497 -5.49 -10.22 58.03
C GLN A 497 -6.64 -11.22 58.14
N PHE A 498 -7.86 -10.70 58.11
CA PHE A 498 -9.10 -11.48 58.09
C PHE A 498 -10.09 -10.93 57.07
N GLY A 499 -10.46 -11.75 56.09
CA GLY A 499 -11.53 -11.46 55.13
C GLY A 499 -12.33 -12.73 54.86
N ASP A 500 -13.65 -12.60 54.81
CA ASP A 500 -14.55 -13.73 54.56
C ASP A 500 -15.79 -13.24 53.82
N CYS A 501 -16.02 -13.77 52.62
CA CYS A 501 -17.15 -13.39 51.78
C CYS A 501 -17.70 -14.59 51.02
N PHE A 502 -19.01 -14.63 50.84
CA PHE A 502 -19.71 -15.61 50.02
C PHE A 502 -20.14 -14.92 48.73
N LEU A 503 -19.71 -15.50 47.61
CA LEU A 503 -19.99 -14.99 46.29
C LEU A 503 -20.93 -15.95 45.57
N ARG A 504 -21.86 -15.38 44.80
CA ARG A 504 -22.67 -16.07 43.79
C ARG A 504 -22.29 -15.51 42.44
N LEU A 505 -21.76 -16.35 41.56
CA LEU A 505 -21.49 -15.99 40.17
C LEU A 505 -22.58 -16.55 39.28
N ALA A 506 -23.06 -15.74 38.33
CA ALA A 506 -23.98 -16.16 37.28
C ALA A 506 -23.49 -15.65 35.91
N PRO A 507 -23.77 -16.36 34.80
CA PRO A 507 -23.49 -15.87 33.46
C PRO A 507 -24.25 -14.56 33.16
N ASN A 508 -23.61 -13.64 32.45
CA ASN A 508 -24.20 -12.36 32.02
C ASN A 508 -23.90 -12.04 30.54
N PRO A 509 -24.32 -12.91 29.58
CA PRO A 509 -23.88 -12.84 28.19
C PRO A 509 -24.21 -11.49 27.52
N GLY A 510 -23.21 -10.84 26.91
CA GLY A 510 -23.37 -9.58 26.20
C GLY A 510 -23.61 -8.34 27.08
N MET A 511 -23.68 -8.51 28.40
CA MET A 511 -23.96 -7.44 29.36
C MET A 511 -22.73 -7.10 30.23
N GLY A 512 -21.60 -7.81 30.02
CA GLY A 512 -20.34 -7.53 30.70
C GLY A 512 -20.34 -7.90 32.19
N TYR A 513 -19.54 -7.18 32.98
CA TYR A 513 -19.42 -7.40 34.42
C TYR A 513 -20.45 -6.58 35.20
N GLU A 514 -21.21 -7.24 36.07
CA GLU A 514 -22.17 -6.61 36.99
C GLU A 514 -21.87 -7.07 38.42
N PHE A 515 -21.74 -6.13 39.36
CA PHE A 515 -21.57 -6.42 40.79
C PHE A 515 -22.81 -6.02 41.58
N LEU A 516 -23.34 -6.95 42.39
CA LEU A 516 -24.48 -6.73 43.28
C LEU A 516 -24.12 -6.98 44.74
N ASP A 517 -24.58 -6.08 45.60
CA ASP A 517 -24.50 -6.20 47.04
C ASP A 517 -25.86 -6.65 47.61
N GLU A 518 -25.90 -7.88 48.14
CA GLU A 518 -27.05 -8.45 48.86
C GLU A 518 -26.74 -8.67 50.36
N ILE A 519 -25.69 -8.04 50.91
CA ILE A 519 -25.31 -8.20 52.32
C ILE A 519 -26.42 -7.70 53.25
N LYS A 520 -26.79 -8.54 54.23
CA LYS A 520 -27.79 -8.22 55.25
C LYS A 520 -27.15 -8.12 56.63
N GLY A 521 -27.68 -7.22 57.46
CA GLY A 521 -27.32 -7.13 58.88
C GLY A 521 -25.88 -6.68 59.18
N GLY A 522 -25.15 -6.14 58.18
CA GLY A 522 -23.77 -5.66 58.37
C GLY A 522 -22.73 -6.78 58.51
N ALA A 523 -23.01 -7.97 57.98
CA ALA A 523 -22.09 -9.12 57.99
C ALA A 523 -20.72 -8.79 57.38
N ILE A 524 -20.69 -7.89 56.40
CA ILE A 524 -19.51 -7.19 55.91
C ILE A 524 -19.78 -5.68 56.04
N PRO A 525 -18.87 -4.88 56.63
CA PRO A 525 -19.02 -3.43 56.67
C PRO A 525 -19.06 -2.83 55.25
N ASN A 526 -19.98 -1.89 55.00
CA ASN A 526 -20.18 -1.27 53.67
C ASN A 526 -18.88 -0.70 53.06
N GLY A 527 -17.97 -0.18 53.89
CA GLY A 527 -16.68 0.34 53.42
C GLY A 527 -15.73 -0.73 52.84
N LEU A 528 -15.97 -2.01 53.12
CA LEU A 528 -15.14 -3.14 52.63
C LEU A 528 -15.76 -3.84 51.41
N ILE A 529 -17.01 -3.55 51.06
CA ILE A 529 -17.69 -4.12 49.89
C ILE A 529 -17.00 -3.71 48.57
N PRO A 530 -16.56 -2.45 48.37
CA PRO A 530 -15.75 -2.09 47.20
C PRO A 530 -14.44 -2.89 47.08
N ALA A 531 -13.88 -3.35 48.20
CA ALA A 531 -12.69 -4.18 48.20
C ALA A 531 -12.99 -5.61 47.72
N VAL A 532 -14.18 -6.14 48.02
CA VAL A 532 -14.66 -7.42 47.48
C VAL A 532 -14.82 -7.32 45.97
N ASP A 533 -15.56 -6.31 45.48
CA ASP A 533 -15.73 -6.05 44.05
C ASP A 533 -14.38 -5.93 43.33
N LYS A 534 -13.47 -5.12 43.88
CA LYS A 534 -12.13 -4.96 43.30
C LYS A 534 -11.35 -6.28 43.26
N GLY A 535 -11.49 -7.12 44.30
CA GLY A 535 -10.86 -8.45 44.34
C GLY A 535 -11.40 -9.37 43.25
N VAL A 536 -12.71 -9.32 42.96
CA VAL A 536 -13.34 -10.06 41.86
C VAL A 536 -12.82 -9.56 40.51
N GLN A 537 -12.85 -8.26 40.26
CA GLN A 537 -12.35 -7.69 39.00
C GLN A 537 -10.88 -8.03 38.74
N ASP A 538 -10.04 -8.02 39.78
CA ASP A 538 -8.64 -8.43 39.66
C ASP A 538 -8.52 -9.92 39.32
N ALA A 539 -9.34 -10.79 39.94
CA ALA A 539 -9.37 -12.22 39.62
C ALA A 539 -9.83 -12.48 38.18
N MET A 540 -10.82 -11.72 37.70
CA MET A 540 -11.32 -11.81 36.33
C MET A 540 -10.22 -11.49 35.31
N LYS A 541 -9.34 -10.51 35.59
CA LYS A 541 -8.21 -10.19 34.70
C LYS A 541 -7.17 -11.30 34.60
N GLU A 542 -6.99 -12.10 35.66
CA GLU A 542 -6.04 -13.21 35.67
C GLU A 542 -6.54 -14.43 34.88
N GLY A 543 -7.85 -14.54 34.64
CA GLY A 543 -8.48 -15.72 34.06
C GLY A 543 -8.49 -16.93 35.01
N PHE A 544 -9.19 -17.99 34.58
CA PHE A 544 -9.34 -19.23 35.32
C PHE A 544 -8.76 -20.44 34.58
N LEU A 545 -9.08 -20.61 33.29
CA LEU A 545 -8.70 -21.78 32.48
C LEU A 545 -7.33 -21.65 31.83
N ALA A 546 -7.19 -20.65 30.96
CA ALA A 546 -6.02 -20.43 30.11
C ALA A 546 -5.39 -19.05 30.33
N GLY A 547 -5.81 -18.36 31.39
CA GLY A 547 -5.27 -17.07 31.79
C GLY A 547 -5.79 -15.89 30.97
N TYR A 548 -6.94 -16.04 30.30
CA TYR A 548 -7.56 -14.96 29.55
C TYR A 548 -8.55 -14.18 30.42
N PRO A 549 -8.70 -12.86 30.20
CA PRO A 549 -9.67 -12.06 30.95
C PRO A 549 -11.08 -12.65 30.89
N MET A 550 -11.71 -12.80 32.05
CA MET A 550 -13.09 -13.25 32.14
C MET A 550 -14.07 -12.10 31.84
N VAL A 551 -15.14 -12.39 31.09
CA VAL A 551 -16.19 -11.45 30.70
C VAL A 551 -17.57 -12.06 30.91
N ASP A 552 -18.61 -11.22 30.85
CA ASP A 552 -20.00 -11.63 30.93
C ASP A 552 -20.31 -12.41 32.23
N ILE A 553 -19.98 -11.81 33.37
CA ILE A 553 -20.19 -12.38 34.71
C ILE A 553 -20.96 -11.40 35.58
N LYS A 554 -22.05 -11.87 36.16
CA LYS A 554 -22.75 -11.21 37.26
C LYS A 554 -22.26 -11.79 38.58
N CYS A 555 -21.69 -10.95 39.43
CA CYS A 555 -21.18 -11.33 40.74
C CYS A 555 -22.04 -10.70 41.84
N THR A 556 -22.57 -11.53 42.74
CA THR A 556 -23.33 -11.08 43.91
C THR A 556 -22.61 -11.47 45.18
N VAL A 557 -22.30 -10.50 46.05
CA VAL A 557 -21.87 -10.76 47.43
C VAL A 557 -23.12 -10.81 48.32
N PHE A 558 -23.37 -11.93 48.99
CA PHE A 558 -24.63 -12.14 49.73
C PHE A 558 -24.45 -12.50 51.20
N ASP A 559 -23.26 -12.93 51.62
CA ASP A 559 -22.93 -13.23 53.00
C ASP A 559 -21.42 -13.06 53.26
N GLY A 560 -21.00 -13.10 54.52
CA GLY A 560 -19.59 -13.01 54.90
C GLY A 560 -19.38 -12.79 56.39
N SER A 561 -18.12 -12.56 56.78
CA SER A 561 -17.80 -12.20 58.15
C SER A 561 -16.57 -11.30 58.21
N TYR A 562 -16.47 -10.49 59.26
CA TYR A 562 -15.32 -9.62 59.49
C TYR A 562 -14.84 -9.68 60.94
N HIS A 563 -13.61 -9.24 61.17
CA HIS A 563 -13.02 -9.06 62.49
C HIS A 563 -12.66 -7.59 62.69
N ALA A 564 -13.04 -7.00 63.82
CA ALA A 564 -12.95 -5.55 64.03
C ALA A 564 -11.52 -4.98 63.90
N VAL A 565 -10.49 -5.79 64.16
CA VAL A 565 -9.08 -5.35 64.16
C VAL A 565 -8.30 -5.89 62.97
N ASP A 566 -8.62 -7.10 62.52
CA ASP A 566 -7.82 -7.80 61.50
C ASP A 566 -8.41 -7.68 60.08
N SER A 567 -9.64 -7.17 59.95
CA SER A 567 -10.25 -6.94 58.65
C SER A 567 -9.84 -5.62 58.03
N ASN A 568 -9.31 -5.71 56.81
CA ASN A 568 -8.91 -4.57 56.00
C ASN A 568 -9.20 -4.87 54.51
N GLU A 569 -9.08 -3.85 53.67
CA GLU A 569 -9.37 -3.96 52.24
C GLU A 569 -8.57 -5.08 51.55
N MET A 570 -7.29 -5.23 51.89
CA MET A 570 -6.43 -6.25 51.27
C MET A 570 -6.88 -7.66 51.62
N ALA A 571 -7.33 -7.88 52.85
CA ALA A 571 -7.84 -9.17 53.29
C ALA A 571 -9.14 -9.54 52.56
N PHE A 572 -10.06 -8.58 52.36
CA PHE A 572 -11.29 -8.80 51.61
C PHE A 572 -11.07 -8.93 50.09
N LYS A 573 -10.10 -8.21 49.50
CA LYS A 573 -9.66 -8.46 48.11
C LYS A 573 -9.16 -9.89 47.93
N THR A 574 -8.35 -10.37 48.87
CA THR A 574 -7.80 -11.74 48.82
C THR A 574 -8.90 -12.79 49.02
N ALA A 575 -9.80 -12.59 49.99
CA ALA A 575 -10.96 -13.43 50.22
C ALA A 575 -11.84 -13.52 48.97
N ALA A 576 -12.13 -12.39 48.32
CA ALA A 576 -12.92 -12.34 47.09
C ALA A 576 -12.24 -13.10 45.93
N ARG A 577 -10.92 -13.00 45.75
CA ARG A 577 -10.18 -13.78 44.76
C ARG A 577 -10.30 -15.29 44.98
N ILE A 578 -10.24 -15.74 46.24
CA ILE A 578 -10.41 -17.16 46.61
C ILE A 578 -11.84 -17.60 46.31
N GLY A 579 -12.84 -16.82 46.74
CA GLY A 579 -14.25 -17.11 46.51
C GLY A 579 -14.60 -17.16 45.04
N PHE A 580 -14.09 -16.21 44.24
CA PHE A 580 -14.29 -16.15 42.80
C PHE A 580 -13.76 -17.40 42.11
N ARG A 581 -12.51 -17.80 42.39
CA ARG A 581 -11.92 -19.03 41.81
C ARG A 581 -12.72 -20.28 42.19
N ALA A 582 -13.16 -20.39 43.46
CA ALA A 582 -13.97 -21.51 43.92
C ALA A 582 -15.37 -21.56 43.29
N CYS A 583 -15.96 -20.40 42.95
CA CYS A 583 -17.18 -20.34 42.14
C CYS A 583 -16.91 -20.81 40.71
N CYS A 584 -15.87 -20.28 40.05
CA CYS A 584 -15.53 -20.63 38.66
C CYS A 584 -15.33 -22.14 38.48
N GLU A 585 -14.69 -22.83 39.42
CA GLU A 585 -14.50 -24.29 39.39
C GLU A 585 -15.83 -25.07 39.27
N LYS A 586 -16.91 -24.55 39.86
CA LYS A 586 -18.25 -25.15 39.85
C LYS A 586 -19.17 -24.58 38.77
N ALA A 587 -18.74 -23.50 38.09
CA ALA A 587 -19.57 -22.70 37.18
C ALA A 587 -19.45 -23.12 35.70
N ASP A 588 -18.76 -24.23 35.40
CA ASP A 588 -18.56 -24.75 34.05
C ASP A 588 -17.93 -23.69 33.10
N PRO A 589 -16.69 -23.28 33.38
CA PRO A 589 -16.01 -22.21 32.66
C PRO A 589 -15.65 -22.65 31.24
N VAL A 590 -15.67 -21.71 30.30
CA VAL A 590 -15.37 -21.93 28.88
C VAL A 590 -14.55 -20.78 28.31
N ILE A 591 -13.81 -21.04 27.23
CA ILE A 591 -13.10 -20.02 26.46
C ILE A 591 -13.99 -19.52 25.33
N LEU A 592 -14.00 -18.21 25.15
CA LEU A 592 -14.60 -17.52 24.02
C LEU A 592 -13.52 -17.06 23.05
N GLU A 593 -13.75 -17.29 21.76
CA GLU A 593 -12.89 -16.81 20.67
C GLU A 593 -13.51 -15.58 19.99
N PRO A 594 -12.68 -14.60 19.58
CA PRO A 594 -13.16 -13.45 18.83
C PRO A 594 -13.62 -13.85 17.43
N MET A 595 -14.78 -13.34 17.03
CA MET A 595 -15.30 -13.54 15.69
C MET A 595 -14.99 -12.32 14.82
N ALA A 596 -14.77 -12.56 13.52
CA ALA A 596 -14.50 -11.54 12.53
C ALA A 596 -15.55 -11.60 11.41
N ASN A 597 -15.99 -10.43 10.98
CA ASN A 597 -16.68 -10.24 9.72
C ASN A 597 -15.64 -9.95 8.65
N LEU A 598 -15.65 -10.76 7.60
CA LEU A 598 -14.72 -10.71 6.50
C LEU A 598 -15.51 -10.47 5.20
N ALA A 599 -15.14 -9.45 4.46
CA ALA A 599 -15.66 -9.20 3.11
C ALA A 599 -14.54 -9.44 2.10
N VAL A 600 -14.58 -10.56 1.38
CA VAL A 600 -13.54 -10.95 0.42
C VAL A 600 -13.99 -10.62 -1.00
N THR A 601 -13.26 -9.77 -1.70
CA THR A 601 -13.53 -9.37 -3.08
C THR A 601 -12.64 -10.14 -4.03
N VAL A 602 -13.23 -10.86 -4.98
CA VAL A 602 -12.53 -11.66 -6.00
C VAL A 602 -13.26 -11.64 -7.34
N THR A 603 -12.53 -11.94 -8.41
CA THR A 603 -13.16 -12.22 -9.71
C THR A 603 -13.95 -13.53 -9.66
N GLU A 604 -14.94 -13.67 -10.54
CA GLU A 604 -15.87 -14.81 -10.57
C GLU A 604 -15.15 -16.17 -10.60
N ASP A 605 -14.06 -16.28 -11.37
CA ASP A 605 -13.23 -17.49 -11.48
C ASP A 605 -12.68 -18.02 -10.15
N TYR A 606 -12.50 -17.14 -9.16
CA TYR A 606 -11.92 -17.50 -7.86
C TYR A 606 -12.96 -17.56 -6.73
N ALA A 607 -14.22 -17.21 -6.98
CA ALA A 607 -15.25 -17.20 -5.94
C ALA A 607 -15.45 -18.59 -5.31
N GLY A 608 -15.58 -19.64 -6.14
CA GLY A 608 -15.74 -21.03 -5.68
C GLY A 608 -14.56 -21.53 -4.84
N PRO A 609 -13.30 -21.46 -5.34
CA PRO A 609 -12.11 -21.83 -4.57
C PRO A 609 -12.00 -21.11 -3.22
N VAL A 610 -12.28 -19.80 -3.17
CA VAL A 610 -12.23 -19.01 -1.93
C VAL A 610 -13.31 -19.45 -0.93
N MET A 611 -14.55 -19.68 -1.38
CA MET A 611 -15.61 -20.21 -0.52
C MET A 611 -15.25 -21.58 0.08
N GLY A 612 -14.59 -22.43 -0.71
CA GLY A 612 -14.07 -23.71 -0.27
C GLY A 612 -13.05 -23.57 0.86
N ASP A 613 -12.03 -22.74 0.67
CA ASP A 613 -11.00 -22.48 1.68
C ASP A 613 -11.60 -21.92 2.98
N ILE A 614 -12.47 -20.92 2.89
CA ILE A 614 -13.15 -20.33 4.05
C ILE A 614 -13.93 -21.36 4.86
N SER A 615 -14.58 -22.31 4.18
CA SER A 615 -15.32 -23.39 4.85
C SER A 615 -14.40 -24.32 5.64
N THR A 616 -13.17 -24.55 5.17
CA THR A 616 -12.17 -25.33 5.93
C THR A 616 -11.68 -24.61 7.18
N ARG A 617 -11.77 -23.28 7.20
CA ARG A 617 -11.38 -22.39 8.32
C ARG A 617 -12.48 -22.10 9.31
N ARG A 618 -13.51 -22.96 9.38
CA ARG A 618 -14.70 -22.77 10.24
C ARG A 618 -15.46 -21.48 9.93
N GLY A 619 -15.24 -20.87 8.76
CA GLY A 619 -15.96 -19.70 8.30
C GLY A 619 -17.36 -20.07 7.83
N ARG A 620 -18.32 -19.18 8.09
CA ARG A 620 -19.71 -19.27 7.63
C ARG A 620 -19.95 -18.18 6.61
N ILE A 621 -20.37 -18.56 5.40
CA ILE A 621 -20.77 -17.61 4.36
C ILE A 621 -22.13 -17.03 4.77
N VAL A 622 -22.16 -15.72 4.98
CA VAL A 622 -23.37 -14.96 5.32
C VAL A 622 -24.13 -14.56 4.06
N GLY A 623 -23.39 -14.25 2.99
CA GLY A 623 -23.97 -13.93 1.69
C GLY A 623 -22.91 -13.56 0.66
N THR A 624 -23.38 -13.27 -0.54
CA THR A 624 -22.56 -12.82 -1.67
C THR A 624 -23.17 -11.56 -2.26
N ASP A 625 -22.31 -10.66 -2.72
CA ASP A 625 -22.65 -9.42 -3.39
C ASP A 625 -21.79 -9.26 -4.64
N SER A 626 -22.04 -8.22 -5.44
CA SER A 626 -21.19 -7.86 -6.57
C SER A 626 -20.90 -6.37 -6.55
N ASN A 627 -19.66 -5.96 -6.85
CA ASN A 627 -19.32 -4.55 -7.03
C ASN A 627 -19.59 -4.08 -8.47
N ASP A 628 -19.53 -2.77 -8.69
CA ASP A 628 -19.73 -2.14 -10.00
C ASP A 628 -18.70 -2.62 -11.05
N ALA A 629 -17.56 -3.15 -10.61
CA ALA A 629 -16.51 -3.72 -11.45
C ALA A 629 -16.75 -5.20 -11.82
N GLY A 630 -17.89 -5.78 -11.42
CA GLY A 630 -18.27 -7.17 -11.69
C GLY A 630 -17.55 -8.21 -10.83
N GLU A 631 -16.85 -7.79 -9.78
CA GLU A 631 -16.20 -8.69 -8.84
C GLU A 631 -17.20 -9.17 -7.79
N THR A 632 -17.05 -10.42 -7.36
CA THR A 632 -17.86 -11.03 -6.32
C THR A 632 -17.32 -10.67 -4.94
N ILE A 633 -18.18 -10.15 -4.07
CA ILE A 633 -17.87 -9.89 -2.66
C ILE A 633 -18.51 -11.01 -1.81
N ILE A 634 -17.68 -11.80 -1.14
CA ILE A 634 -18.11 -12.89 -0.28
C ILE A 634 -18.10 -12.38 1.17
N LYS A 635 -19.29 -12.28 1.77
CA LYS A 635 -19.49 -11.85 3.17
C LYS A 635 -19.44 -13.06 4.08
N VAL A 636 -18.53 -13.07 5.04
CA VAL A 636 -18.18 -14.24 5.84
C VAL A 636 -18.08 -13.86 7.31
N ARG A 637 -18.56 -14.75 8.18
CA ARG A 637 -18.30 -14.70 9.62
C ARG A 637 -17.38 -15.85 10.00
N VAL A 638 -16.22 -15.55 10.55
CA VAL A 638 -15.14 -16.52 10.77
C VAL A 638 -14.42 -16.25 12.09
N PRO A 639 -13.95 -17.27 12.83
CA PRO A 639 -13.10 -17.06 13.99
C PRO A 639 -11.81 -16.34 13.58
N TYR A 640 -11.47 -15.23 14.25
CA TYR A 640 -10.32 -14.41 13.87
C TYR A 640 -9.00 -15.21 13.86
N ALA A 641 -8.87 -16.16 14.79
CA ALA A 641 -7.71 -17.05 14.90
C ALA A 641 -7.39 -17.82 13.59
N GLU A 642 -8.38 -18.07 12.74
CA GLU A 642 -8.24 -18.85 11.51
C GLU A 642 -7.82 -17.98 10.30
N VAL A 643 -7.92 -16.65 10.43
CA VAL A 643 -7.74 -15.69 9.33
C VAL A 643 -6.71 -14.59 9.59
N VAL A 644 -5.99 -14.63 10.71
CA VAL A 644 -4.92 -13.65 11.02
C VAL A 644 -3.88 -13.56 9.89
N SER A 645 -3.54 -14.68 9.27
CA SER A 645 -2.56 -14.76 8.17
C SER A 645 -3.19 -14.95 6.79
N TYR A 646 -4.49 -14.67 6.63
CA TYR A 646 -5.25 -15.06 5.45
C TYR A 646 -4.77 -14.41 4.14
N THR A 647 -4.14 -13.23 4.21
CA THR A 647 -3.56 -12.53 3.04
C THR A 647 -2.70 -13.44 2.15
N LYS A 648 -1.85 -14.29 2.74
CA LYS A 648 -0.97 -15.19 1.97
C LYS A 648 -1.76 -16.23 1.19
N ASP A 649 -2.72 -16.86 1.87
CA ASP A 649 -3.54 -17.93 1.31
C ASP A 649 -4.47 -17.38 0.22
N LEU A 650 -5.12 -16.25 0.48
CA LEU A 650 -5.99 -15.59 -0.50
C LEU A 650 -5.21 -15.24 -1.79
N ARG A 651 -4.04 -14.61 -1.66
CA ARG A 651 -3.22 -14.27 -2.83
C ARG A 651 -2.79 -15.51 -3.61
N SER A 652 -2.49 -16.62 -2.94
CA SER A 652 -2.16 -17.87 -3.60
C SER A 652 -3.35 -18.41 -4.41
N ILE A 653 -4.54 -18.42 -3.81
CA ILE A 653 -5.78 -18.90 -4.46
C ILE A 653 -6.15 -18.05 -5.67
N THR A 654 -6.08 -16.72 -5.52
CA THR A 654 -6.57 -15.76 -6.52
C THR A 654 -5.49 -15.27 -7.47
N ARG A 655 -4.27 -15.85 -7.42
CA ARG A 655 -3.09 -15.33 -8.14
C ARG A 655 -2.86 -13.82 -7.91
N GLY A 656 -3.09 -13.36 -6.67
CA GLY A 656 -2.89 -11.98 -6.24
C GLY A 656 -4.01 -10.99 -6.57
N SER A 657 -5.10 -11.39 -7.23
CA SER A 657 -6.20 -10.47 -7.58
C SER A 657 -7.18 -10.19 -6.43
N GLY A 658 -7.28 -11.08 -5.44
CA GLY A 658 -8.22 -10.96 -4.34
C GLY A 658 -7.78 -9.94 -3.28
N SER A 659 -8.77 -9.34 -2.63
CA SER A 659 -8.57 -8.47 -1.46
C SER A 659 -9.65 -8.74 -0.41
N TYR A 660 -9.43 -8.32 0.85
CA TYR A 660 -10.47 -8.41 1.87
C TYR A 660 -10.46 -7.27 2.87
N VAL A 661 -11.61 -7.02 3.49
CA VAL A 661 -11.72 -6.17 4.69
C VAL A 661 -12.12 -7.05 5.85
N ILE A 662 -11.53 -6.80 7.03
CA ILE A 662 -11.79 -7.55 8.26
C ILE A 662 -12.17 -6.62 9.40
N GLU A 663 -13.24 -6.95 10.12
CA GLU A 663 -13.70 -6.25 11.32
C GLU A 663 -13.98 -7.28 12.43
N LEU A 664 -13.45 -7.03 13.63
CA LEU A 664 -13.71 -7.90 14.78
C LEU A 664 -15.06 -7.57 15.40
N GLU A 665 -15.96 -8.56 15.46
CA GLU A 665 -17.29 -8.40 16.03
C GLU A 665 -17.66 -9.56 16.94
N GLY A 666 -17.72 -9.27 18.24
CA GLY A 666 -18.23 -10.18 19.25
C GLY A 666 -17.36 -11.41 19.51
N TYR A 667 -17.88 -12.30 20.34
CA TYR A 667 -17.21 -13.49 20.82
C TYR A 667 -18.17 -14.68 20.77
N GLU A 668 -17.66 -15.84 20.38
CA GLU A 668 -18.39 -17.11 20.41
C GLU A 668 -17.62 -18.15 21.22
N GLN A 669 -18.30 -19.18 21.73
CA GLN A 669 -17.64 -20.26 22.45
C GLN A 669 -16.70 -21.02 21.52
N ALA A 670 -15.42 -21.10 21.90
CA ALA A 670 -14.43 -21.86 21.15
C ALA A 670 -14.76 -23.37 21.16
N PRO A 671 -14.52 -24.12 20.07
CA PRO A 671 -14.65 -25.57 20.03
C PRO A 671 -13.81 -26.28 21.11
N GLY A 672 -14.26 -27.45 21.58
CA GLY A 672 -13.63 -28.13 22.71
C GLY A 672 -12.16 -28.53 22.49
N ASP A 673 -11.78 -28.84 21.25
CA ASP A 673 -10.41 -29.09 20.84
C ASP A 673 -9.53 -27.82 20.90
N VAL A 674 -10.05 -26.67 20.46
CA VAL A 674 -9.39 -25.37 20.59
C VAL A 674 -9.21 -25.01 22.07
N GLN A 675 -10.26 -25.18 22.89
CA GLN A 675 -10.18 -24.89 24.33
C GLN A 675 -9.09 -25.74 25.00
N LYS A 676 -9.07 -27.05 24.73
CA LYS A 676 -8.07 -27.96 25.29
C LYS A 676 -6.66 -27.54 24.91
N LYS A 677 -6.43 -27.22 23.64
CA LYS A 677 -5.11 -26.77 23.14
C LYS A 677 -4.62 -25.51 23.85
N LEU A 678 -5.50 -24.53 24.10
CA LEU A 678 -5.17 -23.29 24.80
C LEU A 678 -4.84 -23.53 26.27
N VAL A 679 -5.61 -24.39 26.95
CA VAL A 679 -5.37 -24.77 28.35
C VAL A 679 -4.03 -25.50 28.49
N ASP A 680 -3.76 -26.48 27.62
CA ASP A 680 -2.50 -27.24 27.63
C ASP A 680 -1.30 -26.31 27.41
N ALA A 681 -1.40 -25.36 26.46
CA ALA A 681 -0.36 -24.37 26.20
C ALA A 681 -0.11 -23.43 27.40
N TYR A 682 -1.18 -22.99 28.06
CA TYR A 682 -1.09 -22.16 29.27
C TYR A 682 -0.41 -22.90 30.43
N GLN A 683 -0.77 -24.17 30.65
CA GLN A 683 -0.15 -25.01 31.68
C GLN A 683 1.33 -25.24 31.40
N ALA A 684 1.70 -25.52 30.15
CA ALA A 684 3.10 -25.66 29.75
C ALA A 684 3.91 -24.38 29.99
N ALA A 685 3.36 -23.21 29.63
CA ALA A 685 4.01 -21.92 29.86
C ALA A 685 4.18 -21.59 31.35
N ARG A 686 3.23 -22.00 32.21
CA ARG A 686 3.35 -21.86 33.67
C ARG A 686 4.34 -22.83 34.30
N ALA A 687 4.60 -23.97 33.70
CA ALA A 687 5.60 -24.93 34.19
C ALA A 687 7.03 -24.54 33.78
N ALA A 688 7.18 -23.76 32.71
CA ALA A 688 8.47 -23.28 32.20
C ALA A 688 8.97 -21.99 32.86
N ASN A 689 8.08 -21.21 33.47
CA ASN A 689 8.38 -20.02 34.28
C ASN A 689 8.39 -20.37 35.77
#